data_AF-A0A0D0BHP3-F1
#
_entry.id   AF-A0A0D0BHP3-F1
#
_cell.length_a   1.000
_cell.length_b   1.000
_cell.length_c   1.000
_cell.angle_alpha   90.00
_cell.angle_beta   90.00
_cell.angle_gamma   90.00
#
_symmetry.space_group_name_H-M   'P 1'
#
loop_
_entity.id
_entity.type
_entity.pdbx_description
1 polymer ?
#
loop_
_entity_poly.entity_id
_entity_poly.type
_entity_poly.pdbx_seq_one_letter_code
_entity_poly.pdbx_strand_id
1 'polypeptide(L)'
;MATWILGQSPWLHASRVRLRLDFLPPKVWSQARNRLNASLAISTQSPSSIEVEHMPLPHQAPDISVFEEMTAEYTLAVSQSPSVYTPQTSSGTLVNLIRTEDYAVAESLRKEMVDTNIPIQPHAIYERAARAVLQTKGLKNRGEAFSAWFSLVPTATEQWSSFKDIRKQLFRGSNYLNISLIIRFGLIMASKGYIAGSAQAQVLSNLARYASPATTERYIFQLETAADRLSKTNHVEVTPKQWASIYSLVIRNQVLAGREEHALQLARVAATRKRQVTDFTFSFLLEHSPDEAFTASIHELRKKISRNPYNIPDVWDKRTCSYTDTLALASHLRYLRRAIISTNPPTSYSLSDFMHAYHATGRTRALLALRKKAFQHSHKAKSLWVMAEMLYHRSRNEPQLTLVVFAYHFHMIGVPRRTILKIMRLLSKRRARLSQRTSLPKHMLNRQYDISEKLWPTPYHTALVWEALVWLTPESDHERMYEYLLAVAESSESQKPISPPDSKFAPSLLQLPKRAVDAVHFSPFVKLHAKRGRPERAAGVLKDMVGLGLTPGVVQWSIVARGFAEHGDPAVAVSMIERLEEDAESQGRAGVSVDHADRASSNLDIGLYTNVLRGFILSRSLEHAQDMERRIRQRFEYVDGKFRATDDALRLLRNLEIQMEN
;
A
#
# COMPACT_ATOMS: atom_id res chain seq x y z
N MET A 1 43.83 0.32 -48.26
CA MET A 1 43.83 1.80 -48.31
C MET A 1 42.39 2.25 -48.16
N ALA A 2 42.04 2.61 -46.93
CA ALA A 2 41.56 3.95 -46.58
C ALA A 2 40.05 4.08 -46.85
N THR A 3 39.20 3.95 -45.82
CA THR A 3 38.83 5.03 -44.88
C THR A 3 38.41 6.31 -45.58
N TRP A 4 37.12 6.64 -45.44
CA TRP A 4 36.39 7.88 -45.79
C TRP A 4 35.13 7.45 -46.57
N ILE A 5 33.88 7.62 -46.16
CA ILE A 5 33.21 8.51 -45.21
C ILE A 5 31.93 7.76 -44.77
N LEU A 6 31.89 7.27 -43.53
CA LEU A 6 30.62 7.13 -42.79
C LEU A 6 30.67 8.15 -41.67
N GLY A 7 30.63 9.41 -42.08
CA GLY A 7 30.47 10.55 -41.21
C GLY A 7 28.99 10.89 -41.08
N GLN A 8 28.55 10.99 -39.83
CA GLN A 8 27.35 11.67 -39.36
C GLN A 8 26.06 10.84 -39.22
N SER A 9 25.89 10.25 -38.05
CA SER A 9 24.89 10.80 -37.12
C SER A 9 25.21 10.41 -35.67
N PRO A 10 24.87 11.28 -34.70
CA PRO A 10 25.36 11.25 -33.33
C PRO A 10 24.45 10.37 -32.45
N TRP A 11 24.83 10.16 -31.19
CA TRP A 11 24.05 9.51 -30.13
C TRP A 11 24.31 8.02 -29.86
N LEU A 12 25.59 7.64 -29.75
CA LEU A 12 26.01 6.47 -28.95
C LEU A 12 27.24 6.76 -28.09
N HIS A 13 27.17 7.77 -27.20
CA HIS A 13 28.10 7.86 -26.06
C HIS A 13 27.45 8.53 -24.84
N ALA A 14 26.88 7.70 -23.97
CA ALA A 14 26.73 8.02 -22.55
C ALA A 14 27.00 6.77 -21.71
N SER A 15 28.16 6.15 -21.93
CA SER A 15 28.79 5.32 -20.93
C SER A 15 30.28 5.68 -20.87
N ARG A 16 30.75 5.94 -19.65
CA ARG A 16 32.14 6.21 -19.26
C ARG A 16 32.69 7.60 -19.61
N VAL A 17 32.27 8.60 -18.83
CA VAL A 17 33.13 9.76 -18.56
C VAL A 17 34.23 9.30 -17.61
N ARG A 18 35.41 9.00 -18.16
CA ARG A 18 36.68 9.10 -17.43
C ARG A 18 37.06 10.59 -17.45
N LEU A 19 37.09 11.22 -16.29
CA LEU A 19 37.67 12.56 -16.14
C LEU A 19 39.17 12.47 -16.42
N ARG A 20 39.61 13.02 -17.56
CA ARG A 20 41.02 13.37 -17.79
C ARG A 20 41.26 14.72 -17.11
N LEU A 21 42.10 14.72 -16.09
CA LEU A 21 42.64 15.92 -15.43
C LEU A 21 44.04 16.16 -16.00
N ASP A 22 44.11 16.60 -17.26
CA ASP A 22 45.39 16.95 -17.92
C ASP A 22 45.67 18.45 -17.75
N PHE A 23 45.79 18.90 -16.51
CA PHE A 23 46.41 20.18 -16.16
C PHE A 23 47.08 20.00 -14.80
N LEU A 24 48.35 19.61 -14.79
CA LEU A 24 49.38 19.87 -13.74
C LEU A 24 50.70 19.15 -14.12
N PRO A 25 51.88 19.73 -13.84
CA PRO A 25 53.19 19.25 -14.33
C PRO A 25 53.72 17.99 -13.60
N PRO A 26 54.62 17.20 -14.24
CA PRO A 26 54.92 15.81 -13.89
C PRO A 26 55.79 15.60 -12.63
N LYS A 27 56.15 16.65 -11.89
CA LYS A 27 56.94 16.54 -10.64
C LYS A 27 56.10 16.42 -9.36
N VAL A 28 54.78 16.60 -9.42
CA VAL A 28 53.90 16.57 -8.24
C VAL A 28 53.32 15.16 -7.97
N TRP A 29 53.39 14.25 -8.95
CA TRP A 29 52.74 12.93 -8.85
C TRP A 29 53.55 11.86 -8.11
N SER A 30 54.88 11.99 -8.00
CA SER A 30 55.70 11.01 -7.25
C SER A 30 55.61 11.23 -5.73
N GLN A 31 55.47 12.47 -5.27
CA GLN A 31 55.30 12.77 -3.84
C GLN A 31 53.88 12.46 -3.34
N ALA A 32 52.86 12.61 -4.20
CA ALA A 32 51.48 12.28 -3.84
C ALA A 32 51.22 10.77 -3.72
N ARG A 33 51.88 9.94 -4.53
CA ARG A 33 51.73 8.48 -4.48
C ARG A 33 52.36 7.87 -3.23
N ASN A 34 53.47 8.44 -2.74
CA ASN A 34 54.08 8.02 -1.47
C ASN A 34 53.28 8.52 -0.26
N ARG A 35 52.60 9.67 -0.34
CA ARG A 35 51.72 10.16 0.74
C ARG A 35 50.36 9.46 0.80
N LEU A 36 49.79 9.04 -0.33
CA LEU A 36 48.50 8.33 -0.37
C LEU A 36 48.58 6.85 0.01
N ASN A 37 49.71 6.19 -0.26
CA ASN A 37 49.93 4.81 0.22
C ASN A 37 50.26 4.77 1.72
N ALA A 38 50.89 5.80 2.28
CA ALA A 38 51.17 5.89 3.72
C ALA A 38 49.91 6.15 4.57
N SER A 39 48.86 6.78 4.00
CA SER A 39 47.61 7.08 4.72
C SER A 39 46.56 5.95 4.68
N LEU A 40 46.84 4.83 4.01
CA LEU A 40 45.91 3.69 3.88
C LEU A 40 46.41 2.40 4.54
N ALA A 41 47.62 2.38 5.08
CA ALA A 41 48.02 1.39 6.06
C ALA A 41 47.68 1.94 7.45
N ILE A 42 46.44 1.73 7.90
CA ILE A 42 46.13 1.83 9.32
C ILE A 42 46.91 0.68 9.97
N SER A 43 48.08 1.00 10.51
CA SER A 43 48.76 0.13 11.46
C SER A 43 47.75 -0.22 12.55
N THR A 44 47.49 -1.51 12.73
CA THR A 44 46.57 -2.05 13.76
C THR A 44 47.08 -1.83 15.19
N GLN A 45 48.25 -1.23 15.34
CA GLN A 45 48.97 -1.04 16.59
C GLN A 45 49.55 0.38 16.61
N SER A 46 49.36 1.10 17.72
CA SER A 46 49.95 2.43 17.91
C SER A 46 51.47 2.31 18.01
N PRO A 47 52.25 3.36 17.65
CA PRO A 47 53.71 3.33 17.83
C PRO A 47 54.12 2.96 19.27
N SER A 48 53.33 3.42 20.24
CA SER A 48 53.47 3.08 21.65
C SER A 48 53.20 1.61 21.96
N SER A 49 52.34 0.90 21.24
CA SER A 49 52.10 -0.53 21.50
C SER A 49 53.24 -1.41 20.98
N ILE A 50 53.91 -0.98 19.91
CA ILE A 50 55.09 -1.68 19.36
C ILE A 50 56.29 -1.51 20.30
N GLU A 51 56.48 -0.32 20.90
CA GLU A 51 57.53 -0.10 21.91
C GLU A 51 57.29 -0.90 23.20
N VAL A 52 56.03 -1.05 23.63
CA VAL A 52 55.68 -1.84 24.83
C VAL A 52 55.87 -3.35 24.59
N GLU A 53 55.57 -3.86 23.39
CA GLU A 53 55.84 -5.27 23.04
C GLU A 53 57.33 -5.61 22.99
N HIS A 54 58.20 -4.64 22.69
CA HIS A 54 59.65 -4.83 22.62
C HIS A 54 60.41 -4.46 23.90
N MET A 55 59.72 -3.97 24.94
CA MET A 55 60.35 -3.76 26.23
C MET A 55 60.52 -5.10 26.96
N PRO A 56 61.76 -5.50 27.31
CA PRO A 56 61.97 -6.68 28.14
C PRO A 56 61.31 -6.44 29.50
N LEU A 57 60.31 -7.27 29.84
CA LEU A 57 59.72 -7.27 31.17
C LEU A 57 60.83 -7.59 32.20
N PRO A 58 61.01 -6.78 33.24
CA PRO A 58 62.03 -7.04 34.25
C PRO A 58 61.74 -8.38 34.93
N HIS A 59 62.73 -9.28 34.94
CA HIS A 59 62.65 -10.60 35.58
C HIS A 59 62.75 -10.56 37.11
N GLN A 60 62.97 -9.38 37.69
CA GLN A 60 62.99 -9.15 39.14
C GLN A 60 61.70 -8.43 39.56
N ALA A 61 61.12 -8.89 40.66
CA ALA A 61 60.04 -8.20 41.33
C ALA A 61 60.49 -6.77 41.68
N PRO A 62 59.62 -5.76 41.50
CA PRO A 62 59.98 -4.37 41.79
C PRO A 62 60.39 -4.21 43.25
N ASP A 63 61.51 -3.52 43.47
CA ASP A 63 62.03 -3.23 44.80
C ASP A 63 61.06 -2.28 45.52
N ILE A 64 60.42 -2.80 46.56
CA ILE A 64 59.34 -2.13 47.30
C ILE A 64 59.92 -0.95 48.12
N SER A 65 61.24 -0.86 48.26
CA SER A 65 61.93 0.25 48.94
C SER A 65 61.99 1.56 48.15
N VAL A 66 61.66 1.53 46.85
CA VAL A 66 61.63 2.73 45.99
C VAL A 66 60.29 3.49 46.08
N PHE A 67 59.25 2.83 46.57
CA PHE A 67 57.92 3.43 46.73
C PHE A 67 57.77 3.97 48.16
N GLU A 68 57.44 5.26 48.28
CA GLU A 68 57.09 5.87 49.56
C GLU A 68 55.93 5.08 50.21
N GLU A 69 56.05 4.75 51.50
CA GLU A 69 54.96 4.16 52.27
C GLU A 69 53.74 5.09 52.22
N MET A 70 52.56 4.50 52.06
CA MET A 70 51.28 5.21 51.94
C MET A 70 51.00 6.04 53.21
N THR A 71 51.51 7.27 53.25
CA THR A 71 51.30 8.20 54.37
C THR A 71 49.90 8.81 54.30
N ALA A 72 49.40 9.23 55.47
CA ALA A 72 48.06 9.82 55.61
C ALA A 72 47.84 11.08 54.73
N GLU A 73 48.90 11.70 54.24
CA GLU A 73 48.86 12.85 53.33
C GLU A 73 48.32 12.47 51.94
N TYR A 74 48.61 11.26 51.43
CA TYR A 74 48.07 10.78 50.16
C TYR A 74 46.55 10.53 50.21
N THR A 75 46.01 10.16 51.38
CA THR A 75 44.56 9.98 51.58
C THR A 75 43.78 11.29 51.59
N LEU A 76 44.41 12.42 51.90
CA LEU A 76 43.75 13.73 51.96
C LEU A 76 43.68 14.43 50.58
N ALA A 77 44.60 14.10 49.67
CA ALA A 77 44.62 14.62 48.30
C ALA A 77 43.53 14.04 47.38
N VAL A 78 42.76 13.04 47.85
CA VAL A 78 41.59 12.50 47.12
C VAL A 78 40.40 13.47 47.15
N SER A 79 40.43 14.47 48.03
CA SER A 79 39.40 15.50 48.14
C SER A 79 39.76 16.71 47.27
N GLN A 80 38.99 16.91 46.19
CA GLN A 80 38.95 18.10 45.33
C GLN A 80 39.97 18.15 44.17
N SER A 81 39.87 17.20 43.24
CA SER A 81 40.22 17.47 41.83
C SER A 81 38.96 17.87 41.03
N PRO A 82 39.05 18.83 40.09
CA PRO A 82 37.94 19.15 39.20
C PRO A 82 37.68 17.94 38.29
N SER A 83 36.48 17.37 38.38
CA SER A 83 35.92 16.28 37.55
C SER A 83 36.94 15.57 36.64
N VAL A 84 37.67 14.60 37.19
CA VAL A 84 38.43 13.66 36.38
C VAL A 84 37.46 12.98 35.42
N TYR A 85 37.68 13.16 34.11
CA TYR A 85 36.97 12.47 33.05
C TYR A 85 37.06 10.96 33.32
N THR A 86 35.95 10.34 33.75
CA THR A 86 35.88 8.88 33.76
C THR A 86 36.09 8.42 32.31
N PRO A 87 36.99 7.45 32.05
CA PRO A 87 37.13 6.91 30.71
C PRO A 87 35.74 6.42 30.28
N GLN A 88 35.20 7.00 29.21
CA GLN A 88 33.89 6.61 28.70
C GLN A 88 33.96 5.11 28.43
N THR A 89 33.10 4.34 29.09
CA THR A 89 32.92 2.93 28.79
C THR A 89 32.63 2.78 27.29
N SER A 90 33.06 1.69 26.67
CA SER A 90 32.84 1.47 25.22
C SER A 90 31.35 1.54 24.82
N SER A 91 30.43 1.29 25.76
CA SER A 91 29.00 1.54 25.61
C SER A 91 28.63 3.02 25.67
N GLY A 92 29.28 3.81 26.54
CA GLY A 92 29.15 5.26 26.60
C GLY A 92 29.67 5.98 25.34
N THR A 93 30.79 5.53 24.77
CA THR A 93 31.29 6.05 23.49
C THR A 93 30.32 5.73 22.36
N LEU A 94 29.75 4.52 22.32
CA LEU A 94 28.72 4.13 21.35
C LEU A 94 27.47 5.02 21.44
N VAL A 95 27.00 5.30 22.66
CA VAL A 95 25.86 6.20 22.89
C VAL A 95 26.17 7.63 22.41
N ASN A 96 27.40 8.11 22.63
CA ASN A 96 27.82 9.43 22.17
C ASN A 96 27.91 9.53 20.65
N LEU A 97 28.45 8.51 19.96
CA LEU A 97 28.50 8.47 18.50
C LEU A 97 27.10 8.52 17.86
N ILE A 98 26.10 7.89 18.51
CA ILE A 98 24.71 7.96 18.02
C ILE A 98 24.09 9.33 18.31
N ARG A 99 24.51 10.01 19.38
CA ARG A 99 24.10 11.39 19.66
C ARG A 99 24.69 12.38 18.65
N THR A 100 25.92 12.15 18.19
CA THR A 100 26.57 12.96 17.13
C THR A 100 26.10 12.63 15.71
N GLU A 101 25.21 11.65 15.56
CA GLU A 101 24.68 11.15 14.27
C GLU A 101 25.71 10.45 13.36
N ASP A 102 26.85 10.00 13.92
CA ASP A 102 27.90 9.27 13.20
C ASP A 102 27.62 7.76 13.13
N TYR A 103 26.52 7.40 12.45
CA TYR A 103 26.02 6.03 12.41
C TYR A 103 26.97 5.00 11.76
N ALA A 104 27.85 5.43 10.85
CA ALA A 104 28.80 4.54 10.17
C ALA A 104 29.93 4.06 11.10
N VAL A 105 30.47 4.98 11.91
CA VAL A 105 31.48 4.69 12.92
C VAL A 105 30.84 3.87 14.05
N ALA A 106 29.63 4.25 14.47
CA ALA A 106 28.88 3.50 15.49
C ALA A 106 28.62 2.03 15.07
N GLU A 107 28.28 1.75 13.80
CA GLU A 107 28.10 0.38 13.33
C GLU A 107 29.41 -0.42 13.30
N SER A 108 30.53 0.23 13.02
CA SER A 108 31.84 -0.42 13.04
C SER A 108 32.25 -0.77 14.48
N LEU A 109 32.11 0.19 15.40
CA LEU A 109 32.37 -0.04 16.83
C LEU A 109 31.43 -1.11 17.41
N ARG A 110 30.14 -1.12 17.05
CA ARG A 110 29.20 -2.15 17.49
C ARG A 110 29.64 -3.55 17.03
N LYS A 111 30.15 -3.69 15.80
CA LYS A 111 30.65 -4.97 15.30
C LYS A 111 31.88 -5.41 16.07
N GLU A 112 32.85 -4.52 16.24
CA GLU A 112 34.05 -4.77 17.03
C GLU A 112 33.71 -5.23 18.45
N MET A 113 32.80 -4.52 19.13
CA MET A 113 32.34 -4.90 20.47
C MET A 113 31.67 -6.28 20.52
N VAL A 114 30.92 -6.65 19.48
CA VAL A 114 30.30 -7.99 19.37
C VAL A 114 31.35 -9.05 19.08
N ASP A 115 32.31 -8.76 18.21
CA ASP A 115 33.41 -9.66 17.85
C ASP A 115 34.35 -9.91 19.05
N THR A 116 34.54 -8.91 19.90
CA THR A 116 35.31 -9.00 21.15
C THR A 116 34.49 -9.43 22.37
N ASN A 117 33.21 -9.84 22.19
CA ASN A 117 32.29 -10.25 23.27
C ASN A 117 32.12 -9.22 24.42
N ILE A 118 32.25 -7.92 24.13
CA ILE A 118 31.99 -6.86 25.12
C ILE A 118 30.47 -6.67 25.25
N PRO A 119 29.89 -6.80 26.46
CA PRO A 119 28.45 -6.68 26.65
C PRO A 119 27.97 -5.23 26.39
N ILE A 120 27.06 -5.07 25.43
CA ILE A 120 26.45 -3.78 25.12
C ILE A 120 25.24 -3.57 26.02
N GLN A 121 25.29 -2.56 26.88
CA GLN A 121 24.19 -2.18 27.77
C GLN A 121 22.99 -1.65 26.96
N PRO A 122 21.75 -2.11 27.21
CA PRO A 122 20.56 -1.62 26.52
C PRO A 122 20.30 -0.12 26.75
N HIS A 123 19.92 0.59 25.70
CA HIS A 123 19.64 2.03 25.80
C HIS A 123 18.62 2.50 24.74
N ALA A 124 17.70 3.41 25.10
CA ALA A 124 16.66 3.89 24.18
C ALA A 124 17.21 4.62 22.94
N ILE A 125 18.41 5.19 23.05
CA ILE A 125 19.08 5.92 21.95
C ILE A 125 19.37 5.02 20.74
N TYR A 126 19.52 3.70 20.92
CA TYR A 126 19.70 2.77 19.80
C TYR A 126 18.49 2.72 18.86
N GLU A 127 17.31 3.19 19.28
CA GLU A 127 16.17 3.42 18.40
C GLU A 127 16.53 4.37 17.24
N ARG A 128 17.35 5.41 17.51
CA ARG A 128 17.80 6.37 16.50
C ARG A 128 18.72 5.72 15.47
N ALA A 129 19.64 4.87 15.91
CA ALA A 129 20.52 4.10 15.03
C ALA A 129 19.73 3.13 14.15
N ALA A 130 18.79 2.37 14.73
CA ALA A 130 17.89 1.49 13.99
C ALA A 130 17.06 2.28 12.94
N ARG A 131 16.59 3.48 13.30
CA ARG A 131 15.89 4.39 12.40
C ARG A 131 16.78 4.88 11.26
N ALA A 132 18.05 5.21 11.51
CA ALA A 132 19.00 5.66 10.49
C ALA A 132 19.24 4.57 9.44
N VAL A 133 19.40 3.31 9.87
CA VAL A 133 19.50 2.15 8.97
C VAL A 133 18.28 2.02 8.05
N LEU A 134 17.08 2.34 8.55
CA LEU A 134 15.86 2.36 7.73
C LEU A 134 15.80 3.54 6.75
N GLN A 135 16.56 4.61 6.94
CA GLN A 135 16.58 5.74 6.01
C GLN A 135 17.65 5.57 4.91
N THR A 136 18.73 4.85 5.21
CA THR A 136 19.80 4.58 4.25
C THR A 136 19.28 3.77 3.06
N LYS A 137 19.44 4.32 1.85
CA LYS A 137 19.02 3.71 0.59
C LYS A 137 20.12 2.77 0.07
N GLY A 138 19.74 1.56 -0.34
CA GLY A 138 20.64 0.65 -1.07
C GLY A 138 21.53 -0.27 -0.21
N LEU A 139 21.32 -0.34 1.12
CA LEU A 139 22.08 -1.23 2.00
C LEU A 139 21.72 -2.71 1.74
N LYS A 140 22.72 -3.53 1.35
CA LYS A 140 22.53 -4.95 0.98
C LYS A 140 22.01 -5.83 2.13
N ASN A 141 22.38 -5.53 3.38
CA ASN A 141 21.95 -6.29 4.59
C ASN A 141 21.10 -5.45 5.54
N ARG A 142 20.18 -4.64 4.99
CA ARG A 142 19.33 -3.73 5.76
C ARG A 142 18.55 -4.41 6.90
N GLY A 143 18.08 -5.63 6.68
CA GLY A 143 17.33 -6.37 7.69
C GLY A 143 18.17 -6.86 8.86
N GLU A 144 19.43 -7.21 8.64
CA GLU A 144 20.33 -7.70 9.68
C GLU A 144 20.85 -6.54 10.52
N ALA A 145 21.32 -5.48 9.88
CA ALA A 145 21.77 -4.27 10.57
C ALA A 145 20.63 -3.65 11.41
N PHE A 146 19.40 -3.63 10.87
CA PHE A 146 18.24 -3.18 11.64
C PHE A 146 17.98 -4.06 12.86
N SER A 147 17.98 -5.39 12.67
CA SER A 147 17.78 -6.33 13.78
C SER A 147 18.86 -6.19 14.84
N ALA A 148 20.13 -6.03 14.46
CA ALA A 148 21.25 -5.88 15.39
C ALA A 148 21.09 -4.65 16.29
N TRP A 149 20.78 -3.49 15.73
CA TRP A 149 20.53 -2.28 16.52
C TRP A 149 19.27 -2.36 17.36
N PHE A 150 18.19 -2.89 16.79
CA PHE A 150 16.91 -2.93 17.46
C PHE A 150 16.88 -3.95 18.63
N SER A 151 17.70 -5.00 18.59
CA SER A 151 17.88 -5.92 19.72
C SER A 151 18.53 -5.28 20.95
N LEU A 152 19.22 -4.15 20.79
CA LEU A 152 19.84 -3.40 21.90
C LEU A 152 18.86 -2.44 22.60
N VAL A 153 17.62 -2.36 22.13
CA VAL A 153 16.58 -1.55 22.78
C VAL A 153 16.20 -2.17 24.14
N PRO A 154 15.89 -1.33 25.16
CA PRO A 154 15.41 -1.78 26.47
C PRO A 154 14.20 -2.69 26.41
N THR A 155 14.00 -3.48 27.47
CA THR A 155 12.82 -4.32 27.63
C THR A 155 11.59 -3.48 28.00
N ALA A 156 10.38 -4.03 27.77
CA ALA A 156 9.13 -3.34 28.11
C ALA A 156 8.97 -3.06 29.62
N THR A 157 9.64 -3.86 30.47
CA THR A 157 9.68 -3.68 31.93
C THR A 157 10.60 -2.53 32.36
N GLU A 158 11.70 -2.30 31.64
CA GLU A 158 12.62 -1.20 31.91
C GLU A 158 12.07 0.14 31.41
N GLN A 159 11.64 0.20 30.15
CA GLN A 159 11.13 1.42 29.55
C GLN A 159 10.10 1.12 28.48
N TRP A 160 8.88 1.66 28.64
CA TRP A 160 7.86 1.55 27.62
C TRP A 160 8.09 2.54 26.48
N SER A 161 8.28 2.05 25.25
CA SER A 161 8.30 2.86 24.03
C SER A 161 7.20 2.43 23.05
N SER A 162 6.65 3.40 22.35
CA SER A 162 5.64 3.18 21.30
C SER A 162 6.23 3.08 19.89
N PHE A 163 7.55 3.28 19.76
CA PHE A 163 8.33 3.21 18.51
C PHE A 163 7.71 3.99 17.35
N LYS A 164 7.15 5.19 17.64
CA LYS A 164 6.39 5.99 16.66
C LYS A 164 7.20 6.29 15.41
N ASP A 165 8.49 6.59 15.56
CA ASP A 165 9.36 6.95 14.44
C ASP A 165 9.69 5.75 13.56
N ILE A 166 10.03 4.60 14.16
CA ILE A 166 10.26 3.35 13.41
C ILE A 166 8.98 2.93 12.70
N ARG A 167 7.83 2.97 13.37
CA ARG A 167 6.52 2.69 12.76
C ARG A 167 6.23 3.61 11.59
N LYS A 168 6.52 4.92 11.74
CA LYS A 168 6.38 5.89 10.65
C LYS A 168 7.27 5.53 9.47
N GLN A 169 8.49 5.04 9.67
CA GLN A 169 9.35 4.61 8.56
C GLN A 169 8.88 3.29 7.91
N LEU A 170 8.50 2.30 8.71
CA LEU A 170 8.08 0.98 8.22
C LEU A 170 6.73 1.03 7.49
N PHE A 171 5.74 1.71 8.06
CA PHE A 171 4.35 1.68 7.57
C PHE A 171 3.91 2.96 6.86
N ARG A 172 4.66 4.06 6.92
CA ARG A 172 4.32 5.29 6.17
C ARG A 172 5.40 5.72 5.18
N GLY A 173 6.66 5.68 5.58
CA GLY A 173 7.81 6.09 4.77
C GLY A 173 8.08 5.13 3.61
N SER A 174 7.73 3.85 3.77
CA SER A 174 7.85 2.86 2.71
C SER A 174 6.68 2.97 1.72
N ASN A 175 6.99 3.12 0.43
CA ASN A 175 5.99 3.05 -0.64
C ASN A 175 5.54 1.60 -0.92
N TYR A 176 6.27 0.62 -0.37
CA TYR A 176 6.04 -0.80 -0.53
C TYR A 176 6.23 -1.49 0.82
N LEU A 177 5.34 -2.42 1.12
CA LEU A 177 5.33 -3.14 2.39
C LEU A 177 6.38 -4.26 2.39
N ASN A 178 7.47 -4.08 3.14
CA ASN A 178 8.50 -5.11 3.26
C ASN A 178 8.15 -6.08 4.41
N ILE A 179 7.45 -7.16 4.05
CA ILE A 179 6.98 -8.19 4.98
C ILE A 179 8.13 -8.79 5.80
N SER A 180 9.31 -9.02 5.22
CA SER A 180 10.46 -9.58 5.93
C SER A 180 10.96 -8.67 7.06
N LEU A 181 11.07 -7.36 6.80
CA LEU A 181 11.44 -6.37 7.83
C LEU A 181 10.37 -6.25 8.92
N ILE A 182 9.10 -6.33 8.54
CA ILE A 182 7.96 -6.25 9.47
C ILE A 182 7.95 -7.45 10.42
N ILE A 183 8.19 -8.66 9.90
CA ILE A 183 8.33 -9.88 10.72
C ILE A 183 9.49 -9.71 11.71
N ARG A 184 10.67 -9.29 11.24
CA ARG A 184 11.84 -9.09 12.11
C ARG A 184 11.57 -8.06 13.22
N PHE A 185 10.96 -6.94 12.88
CA PHE A 185 10.57 -5.90 13.84
C PHE A 185 9.61 -6.46 14.90
N GLY A 186 8.57 -7.18 14.47
CA GLY A 186 7.56 -7.75 15.37
C GLY A 186 8.08 -8.87 16.27
N LEU A 187 9.01 -9.71 15.80
CA LEU A 187 9.63 -10.77 16.61
C LEU A 187 10.57 -10.20 17.68
N ILE A 188 11.38 -9.18 17.34
CA ILE A 188 12.26 -8.54 18.32
C ILE A 188 11.41 -7.83 19.38
N MET A 189 10.35 -7.11 18.98
CA MET A 189 9.40 -6.52 19.91
C MET A 189 8.78 -7.57 20.86
N ALA A 190 8.34 -8.72 20.32
CA ALA A 190 7.80 -9.80 21.13
C ALA A 190 8.83 -10.34 22.13
N SER A 191 10.09 -10.53 21.70
CA SER A 191 11.18 -11.00 22.58
C SER A 191 11.53 -10.02 23.72
N LYS A 192 11.17 -8.74 23.57
CA LYS A 192 11.40 -7.68 24.56
C LYS A 192 10.17 -7.39 25.43
N GLY A 193 9.05 -8.08 25.22
CA GLY A 193 7.82 -7.95 26.00
C GLY A 193 6.75 -7.02 25.42
N TYR A 194 6.94 -6.47 24.21
CA TYR A 194 5.97 -5.58 23.57
C TYR A 194 4.86 -6.33 22.81
N ILE A 195 4.19 -7.28 23.48
CA ILE A 195 3.21 -8.19 22.83
C ILE A 195 1.82 -7.54 22.68
N ALA A 196 1.39 -6.77 23.68
CA ALA A 196 0.05 -6.16 23.72
C ALA A 196 -0.02 -4.74 23.13
N GLY A 197 1.07 -4.24 22.54
CA GLY A 197 1.17 -2.87 22.05
C GLY A 197 0.46 -2.64 20.70
N SER A 198 0.11 -1.37 20.44
CA SER A 198 -0.43 -0.95 19.13
C SER A 198 0.52 -1.25 17.96
N ALA A 199 1.84 -1.26 18.21
CA ALA A 199 2.84 -1.66 17.23
C ALA A 199 2.66 -3.13 16.78
N GLN A 200 2.37 -4.03 17.72
CA GLN A 200 2.17 -5.45 17.44
C GLN A 200 0.88 -5.71 16.67
N ALA A 201 -0.20 -5.03 17.05
CA ALA A 201 -1.47 -5.08 16.33
C ALA A 201 -1.31 -4.62 14.86
N GLN A 202 -0.49 -3.60 14.61
CA GLN A 202 -0.19 -3.10 13.28
C GLN A 202 0.62 -4.13 12.45
N VAL A 203 1.62 -4.78 13.05
CA VAL A 203 2.37 -5.87 12.41
C VAL A 203 1.42 -7.01 12.02
N LEU A 204 0.65 -7.52 12.98
CA LEU A 204 -0.28 -8.63 12.78
C LEU A 204 -1.32 -8.34 11.71
N SER A 205 -1.89 -7.13 11.70
CA SER A 205 -2.90 -6.75 10.69
C SER A 205 -2.33 -6.75 9.27
N ASN A 206 -1.10 -6.25 9.09
CA ASN A 206 -0.45 -6.23 7.79
C ASN A 206 -0.01 -7.63 7.34
N LEU A 207 0.47 -8.48 8.26
CA LEU A 207 0.83 -9.87 7.95
C LEU A 207 -0.42 -10.69 7.58
N ALA A 208 -1.48 -10.60 8.38
CA ALA A 208 -2.74 -11.31 8.13
C ALA A 208 -3.36 -10.96 6.78
N ARG A 209 -3.14 -9.74 6.27
CA ARG A 209 -3.69 -9.30 4.99
C ARG A 209 -2.78 -9.58 3.80
N TYR A 210 -1.46 -9.45 3.96
CA TYR A 210 -0.50 -9.42 2.84
C TYR A 210 0.61 -10.47 2.89
N ALA A 211 0.71 -11.27 3.95
CA ALA A 211 1.61 -12.44 3.98
C ALA A 211 0.83 -13.71 3.64
N SER A 212 1.55 -14.80 3.36
CA SER A 212 0.93 -16.11 3.21
C SER A 212 0.34 -16.59 4.54
N PRO A 213 -0.75 -17.39 4.51
CA PRO A 213 -1.35 -17.94 5.73
C PRO A 213 -0.33 -18.72 6.57
N ALA A 214 0.46 -19.58 5.94
CA ALA A 214 1.54 -20.33 6.61
C ALA A 214 2.57 -19.42 7.30
N THR A 215 2.96 -18.30 6.66
CA THR A 215 3.88 -17.33 7.27
C THR A 215 3.23 -16.65 8.49
N THR A 216 1.95 -16.34 8.40
CA THR A 216 1.19 -15.71 9.49
C THR A 216 1.03 -16.65 10.68
N GLU A 217 0.72 -17.93 10.44
CA GLU A 217 0.64 -18.95 11.49
C GLU A 217 2.00 -19.20 12.15
N ARG A 218 3.07 -19.32 11.36
CA ARG A 218 4.44 -19.44 11.88
C ARG A 218 4.81 -18.25 12.76
N TYR A 219 4.42 -17.04 12.36
CA TYR A 219 4.66 -15.84 13.14
C TYR A 219 3.91 -15.86 14.48
N ILE A 220 2.63 -16.27 14.49
CA ILE A 220 1.84 -16.40 15.73
C ILE A 220 2.49 -17.42 16.67
N PHE A 221 2.92 -18.57 16.14
CA PHE A 221 3.64 -19.57 16.93
C PHE A 221 4.94 -19.00 17.53
N GLN A 222 5.74 -18.30 16.72
CA GLN A 222 6.96 -17.65 17.23
C GLN A 222 6.66 -16.60 18.30
N LEU A 223 5.56 -15.87 18.15
CA LEU A 223 5.11 -14.89 19.13
C LEU A 223 4.66 -15.54 20.45
N GLU A 224 3.96 -16.68 20.40
CA GLU A 224 3.65 -17.49 21.58
C GLU A 224 4.92 -17.98 22.28
N THR A 225 5.87 -18.55 21.53
CA THR A 225 7.14 -19.01 22.12
C THR A 225 7.95 -17.88 22.75
N ALA A 226 7.90 -16.66 22.20
CA ALA A 226 8.54 -15.50 22.78
C ALA A 226 7.84 -15.04 24.06
N ALA A 227 6.51 -15.10 24.10
CA ALA A 227 5.72 -14.81 25.29
C ALA A 227 6.01 -15.79 26.43
N ASP A 228 6.07 -17.08 26.12
CA ASP A 228 6.31 -18.15 27.10
C ASP A 228 7.72 -18.04 27.70
N ARG A 229 8.72 -17.66 26.89
CA ARG A 229 10.09 -17.40 27.39
C ARG A 229 10.12 -16.23 28.37
N LEU A 230 9.39 -15.16 28.08
CA LEU A 230 9.34 -13.98 28.96
C LEU A 230 8.58 -14.22 30.26
N SER A 231 7.52 -15.04 30.22
CA SER A 231 6.82 -15.48 31.43
C SER A 231 7.79 -16.19 32.39
N LYS A 232 8.68 -17.04 31.85
CA LYS A 232 9.69 -17.76 32.64
C LYS A 232 10.80 -16.88 33.22
N THR A 233 11.22 -15.81 32.51
CA THR A 233 12.36 -14.99 32.95
C THR A 233 11.95 -13.79 33.81
N ASN A 234 10.84 -13.12 33.48
CA ASN A 234 10.49 -11.82 34.06
C ASN A 234 9.12 -11.83 34.78
N HIS A 235 8.47 -12.99 34.93
CA HIS A 235 7.13 -13.15 35.53
C HIS A 235 6.03 -12.26 34.92
N VAL A 236 6.21 -11.74 33.70
CA VAL A 236 5.18 -10.96 32.99
C VAL A 236 4.32 -11.91 32.16
N GLU A 237 3.16 -12.29 32.69
CA GLU A 237 2.19 -13.11 31.96
C GLU A 237 1.32 -12.27 31.01
N VAL A 238 1.19 -12.73 29.77
CA VAL A 238 0.27 -12.15 28.79
C VAL A 238 -1.15 -12.59 29.12
N THR A 239 -2.04 -11.63 29.37
CA THR A 239 -3.41 -11.92 29.79
C THR A 239 -4.21 -12.65 28.69
N PRO A 240 -5.15 -13.54 29.06
CA PRO A 240 -6.04 -14.21 28.10
C PRO A 240 -6.82 -13.24 27.20
N LYS A 241 -7.13 -12.04 27.69
CA LYS A 241 -7.78 -10.96 26.92
C LYS A 241 -6.91 -10.45 25.77
N GLN A 242 -5.60 -10.33 25.97
CA GLN A 242 -4.67 -9.88 24.93
C GLN A 242 -4.56 -10.91 23.81
N TRP A 243 -4.46 -12.20 24.16
CA TRP A 243 -4.50 -13.28 23.18
C TRP A 243 -5.79 -13.30 22.38
N ALA A 244 -6.93 -13.12 23.04
CA ALA A 244 -8.22 -13.06 22.36
C ALA A 244 -8.26 -11.91 21.34
N SER A 245 -7.71 -10.74 21.68
CA SER A 245 -7.61 -9.61 20.76
C SER A 245 -6.70 -9.92 19.56
N ILE A 246 -5.55 -10.56 19.79
CA ILE A 246 -4.58 -10.95 18.75
C ILE A 246 -5.23 -11.90 17.74
N TYR A 247 -5.77 -13.03 18.20
CA TYR A 247 -6.42 -14.01 17.32
C TYR A 247 -7.61 -13.40 16.58
N SER A 248 -8.48 -12.66 17.28
CA SER A 248 -9.63 -11.98 16.69
C SER A 248 -9.22 -10.95 15.62
N LEU A 249 -8.08 -10.28 15.79
CA LEU A 249 -7.55 -9.33 14.80
C LEU A 249 -7.02 -10.05 13.56
N VAL A 250 -6.27 -11.14 13.71
CA VAL A 250 -5.74 -11.90 12.57
C VAL A 250 -6.87 -12.54 11.78
N ILE A 251 -7.81 -13.21 12.45
CA ILE A 251 -8.95 -13.89 11.80
C ILE A 251 -9.75 -12.90 10.95
N ARG A 252 -10.14 -11.74 11.52
CA ARG A 252 -10.88 -10.71 10.76
C ARG A 252 -10.11 -10.18 9.55
N ASN A 253 -8.80 -9.98 9.67
CA ASN A 253 -7.98 -9.52 8.54
C ASN A 253 -7.78 -10.60 7.47
N GLN A 254 -7.78 -11.89 7.82
CA GLN A 254 -7.77 -13.00 6.85
C GLN A 254 -9.09 -13.08 6.08
N VAL A 255 -10.22 -12.89 6.76
CA VAL A 255 -11.54 -12.79 6.10
C VAL A 255 -11.57 -11.59 5.15
N LEU A 256 -11.10 -10.42 5.59
CA LEU A 256 -10.97 -9.24 4.73
C LEU A 256 -10.02 -9.44 3.54
N ALA A 257 -9.11 -10.42 3.61
CA ALA A 257 -8.24 -10.80 2.50
C ALA A 257 -8.90 -11.80 1.52
N GLY A 258 -10.13 -12.26 1.80
CA GLY A 258 -10.82 -13.29 1.02
C GLY A 258 -10.24 -14.70 1.23
N ARG A 259 -9.81 -14.99 2.46
CA ARG A 259 -9.21 -16.28 2.88
C ARG A 259 -10.02 -16.90 4.01
N GLU A 260 -11.30 -17.15 3.74
CA GLU A 260 -12.31 -17.59 4.70
C GLU A 260 -11.95 -18.95 5.31
N GLU A 261 -11.52 -19.92 4.49
CA GLU A 261 -11.10 -21.26 4.95
C GLU A 261 -9.93 -21.21 5.94
N HIS A 262 -8.91 -20.40 5.64
CA HIS A 262 -7.75 -20.24 6.50
C HIS A 262 -8.11 -19.49 7.79
N ALA A 263 -9.05 -18.55 7.73
CA ALA A 263 -9.57 -17.89 8.93
C ALA A 263 -10.29 -18.88 9.85
N LEU A 264 -11.05 -19.83 9.28
CA LEU A 264 -11.68 -20.92 10.02
C LEU A 264 -10.64 -21.88 10.60
N GLN A 265 -9.62 -22.27 9.84
CA GLN A 265 -8.51 -23.09 10.33
C GLN A 265 -7.80 -22.42 11.51
N LEU A 266 -7.53 -21.12 11.43
CA LEU A 266 -6.91 -20.37 12.53
C LEU A 266 -7.82 -20.32 13.77
N ALA A 267 -9.14 -20.24 13.59
CA ALA A 267 -10.09 -20.34 14.70
C ALA A 267 -10.07 -21.74 15.35
N ARG A 268 -9.93 -22.81 14.56
CA ARG A 268 -9.72 -24.18 15.09
C ARG A 268 -8.40 -24.30 15.86
N VAL A 269 -7.31 -23.71 15.35
CA VAL A 269 -6.03 -23.66 16.07
C VAL A 269 -6.17 -22.92 17.40
N ALA A 270 -6.88 -21.79 17.43
CA ALA A 270 -7.18 -21.08 18.68
C ALA A 270 -7.94 -21.97 19.68
N ALA A 271 -8.90 -22.77 19.19
CA ALA A 271 -9.65 -23.75 19.99
C ALA A 271 -8.74 -24.77 20.66
N THR A 272 -7.87 -25.42 19.86
CA THR A 272 -6.94 -26.45 20.36
C THR A 272 -5.99 -25.89 21.42
N ARG A 273 -5.58 -24.62 21.26
CA ARG A 273 -4.71 -23.90 22.19
C ARG A 273 -5.46 -23.26 23.37
N LYS A 274 -6.75 -23.56 23.54
CA LYS A 274 -7.63 -23.01 24.59
C LYS A 274 -7.61 -21.47 24.65
N ARG A 275 -7.47 -20.81 23.49
CA ARG A 275 -7.48 -19.35 23.37
C ARG A 275 -8.88 -18.87 23.01
N GLN A 276 -9.34 -17.83 23.70
CA GLN A 276 -10.66 -17.23 23.45
C GLN A 276 -10.65 -16.38 22.17
N VAL A 277 -11.80 -16.24 21.52
CA VAL A 277 -12.02 -15.37 20.35
C VAL A 277 -13.26 -14.51 20.62
N THR A 278 -13.28 -13.28 20.14
CA THR A 278 -14.41 -12.37 20.37
C THR A 278 -15.63 -12.72 19.53
N ASP A 279 -16.83 -12.49 20.08
CA ASP A 279 -18.09 -12.80 19.39
C ASP A 279 -18.28 -11.99 18.11
N PHE A 280 -17.78 -10.75 18.10
CA PHE A 280 -17.73 -9.91 16.89
C PHE A 280 -16.94 -10.57 15.74
N THR A 281 -15.94 -11.40 16.05
CA THR A 281 -15.18 -12.11 15.01
C THR A 281 -16.01 -13.25 14.40
N PHE A 282 -16.81 -13.94 15.22
CA PHE A 282 -17.73 -14.97 14.73
C PHE A 282 -18.86 -14.37 13.90
N SER A 283 -19.44 -13.23 14.31
CA SER A 283 -20.43 -12.54 13.47
C SER A 283 -19.83 -12.10 12.13
N PHE A 284 -18.57 -11.64 12.14
CA PHE A 284 -17.87 -11.25 10.91
C PHE A 284 -17.58 -12.44 9.98
N LEU A 285 -17.25 -13.60 10.54
CA LEU A 285 -17.08 -14.86 9.79
C LEU A 285 -18.41 -15.34 9.18
N LEU A 286 -19.52 -15.23 9.93
CA LEU A 286 -20.84 -15.59 9.42
C LEU A 286 -21.28 -14.67 8.27
N GLU A 287 -21.01 -13.36 8.35
CA GLU A 287 -21.31 -12.41 7.26
C GLU A 287 -20.62 -12.77 5.93
N HIS A 288 -19.42 -13.35 5.99
CA HIS A 288 -18.61 -13.68 4.82
C HIS A 288 -18.55 -15.20 4.55
N SER A 289 -19.52 -15.95 5.08
CA SER A 289 -19.57 -17.41 4.88
C SER A 289 -19.97 -17.77 3.44
N PRO A 290 -19.23 -18.65 2.75
CA PRO A 290 -19.58 -19.07 1.39
C PRO A 290 -20.71 -20.13 1.37
N ASP A 291 -20.70 -21.07 2.33
CA ASP A 291 -21.56 -22.27 2.31
C ASP A 291 -22.25 -22.54 3.66
N GLU A 292 -23.35 -23.27 3.65
CA GLU A 292 -24.07 -23.70 4.86
C GLU A 292 -23.27 -24.67 5.75
N ALA A 293 -22.41 -25.51 5.16
CA ALA A 293 -21.49 -26.35 5.92
C ALA A 293 -20.45 -25.52 6.70
N PHE A 294 -20.06 -24.39 6.14
CA PHE A 294 -19.13 -23.45 6.76
C PHE A 294 -19.79 -22.72 7.95
N THR A 295 -21.05 -22.31 7.82
CA THR A 295 -21.82 -21.71 8.92
C THR A 295 -22.02 -22.69 10.08
N ALA A 296 -22.36 -23.96 9.79
CA ALA A 296 -22.48 -25.00 10.80
C ALA A 296 -21.18 -25.19 11.60
N SER A 297 -20.04 -25.25 10.90
CA SER A 297 -18.71 -25.33 11.51
C SER A 297 -18.39 -24.13 12.42
N ILE A 298 -18.80 -22.92 12.01
CA ILE A 298 -18.63 -21.71 12.83
C ILE A 298 -19.47 -21.78 14.11
N HIS A 299 -20.73 -22.21 14.00
CA HIS A 299 -21.61 -22.35 15.17
C HIS A 299 -21.07 -23.35 16.18
N GLU A 300 -20.49 -24.48 15.73
CA GLU A 300 -19.85 -25.45 16.61
C GLU A 300 -18.63 -24.86 17.34
N LEU A 301 -17.74 -24.16 16.62
CA LEU A 301 -16.56 -23.52 17.22
C LEU A 301 -16.93 -22.40 18.19
N ARG A 302 -17.98 -21.64 17.88
CA ARG A 302 -18.49 -20.58 18.75
C ARG A 302 -18.90 -21.16 20.11
N LYS A 303 -19.62 -22.29 20.15
CA LYS A 303 -20.03 -22.94 21.41
C LYS A 303 -18.84 -23.32 22.30
N LYS A 304 -17.68 -23.67 21.70
CA LYS A 304 -16.49 -24.13 22.43
C LYS A 304 -15.58 -22.99 22.92
N ILE A 305 -15.56 -21.84 22.23
CA ILE A 305 -14.50 -20.81 22.40
C ILE A 305 -15.05 -19.43 22.80
N SER A 306 -16.32 -19.16 22.51
CA SER A 306 -16.97 -17.87 22.77
C SER A 306 -17.06 -17.59 24.28
N ARG A 307 -16.92 -16.31 24.65
CA ARG A 307 -17.23 -15.84 26.01
C ARG A 307 -18.72 -15.76 26.27
N ASN A 308 -19.55 -15.57 25.24
CA ASN A 308 -20.99 -15.41 25.37
C ASN A 308 -21.74 -16.07 24.18
N PRO A 309 -22.01 -17.38 24.25
CA PRO A 309 -22.52 -18.15 23.13
C PRO A 309 -23.98 -17.79 22.71
N TYR A 310 -24.74 -17.10 23.56
CA TYR A 310 -26.17 -16.85 23.38
C TYR A 310 -26.54 -15.46 22.84
N ASN A 311 -25.60 -14.53 22.76
CA ASN A 311 -25.88 -13.18 22.30
C ASN A 311 -25.65 -13.10 20.78
N ILE A 312 -26.68 -13.29 19.95
CA ILE A 312 -26.59 -13.06 18.51
C ILE A 312 -26.73 -11.54 18.31
N PRO A 313 -25.67 -10.80 17.90
CA PRO A 313 -25.89 -9.44 17.44
C PRO A 313 -26.74 -9.56 16.19
N ASP A 314 -27.90 -8.91 16.24
CA ASP A 314 -28.82 -8.77 15.12
C ASP A 314 -28.02 -8.42 13.86
N VAL A 315 -28.35 -9.07 12.75
CA VAL A 315 -27.75 -8.80 11.44
C VAL A 315 -27.75 -7.29 11.27
N TRP A 316 -26.56 -6.67 11.19
CA TRP A 316 -26.48 -5.23 11.02
C TRP A 316 -27.25 -4.90 9.74
N ASP A 317 -28.45 -4.35 9.90
CA ASP A 317 -29.23 -3.82 8.81
C ASP A 317 -28.28 -2.93 8.00
N LYS A 318 -27.92 -3.40 6.81
CA LYS A 318 -27.35 -2.56 5.77
C LYS A 318 -28.48 -1.65 5.32
N ARG A 319 -28.85 -0.68 6.17
CA ARG A 319 -29.70 0.44 5.77
C ARG A 319 -28.90 1.20 4.72
N THR A 320 -29.15 0.86 3.46
CA THR A 320 -28.88 1.69 2.32
C THR A 320 -29.45 3.07 2.64
N CYS A 321 -28.57 4.04 2.85
CA CYS A 321 -29.00 5.43 2.88
C CYS A 321 -29.54 5.76 1.50
N SER A 322 -30.85 5.96 1.45
CA SER A 322 -31.57 6.44 0.29
C SER A 322 -30.93 7.73 -0.23
N TYR A 323 -30.76 7.74 -1.54
CA TYR A 323 -30.34 8.87 -2.34
C TYR A 323 -31.34 10.01 -2.14
N THR A 324 -30.87 11.19 -1.71
CA THR A 324 -31.71 12.39 -1.64
C THR A 324 -31.23 13.38 -2.68
N ASP A 325 -31.83 13.26 -3.87
CA ASP A 325 -32.00 14.40 -4.74
C ASP A 325 -32.76 15.51 -3.98
N THR A 326 -32.30 16.74 -4.16
CA THR A 326 -32.92 18.01 -3.72
C THR A 326 -32.86 18.40 -2.23
N LEU A 327 -31.80 18.03 -1.50
CA LEU A 327 -31.48 18.74 -0.24
C LEU A 327 -30.66 20.01 -0.54
N ALA A 328 -31.12 21.16 -0.05
CA ALA A 328 -30.34 22.40 -0.03
C ALA A 328 -28.92 22.14 0.52
N LEU A 329 -27.89 22.69 -0.11
CA LEU A 329 -26.47 22.41 0.21
C LEU A 329 -26.13 22.50 1.72
N ALA A 330 -26.82 23.39 2.45
CA ALA A 330 -26.66 23.57 3.90
C ALA A 330 -27.25 22.44 4.77
N SER A 331 -28.35 21.79 4.35
CA SER A 331 -28.90 20.61 5.05
C SER A 331 -28.03 19.38 4.76
N HIS A 332 -27.56 19.22 3.53
CA HIS A 332 -26.61 18.17 3.16
C HIS A 332 -25.30 18.27 3.98
N LEU A 333 -24.75 19.48 4.16
CA LEU A 333 -23.59 19.70 5.03
C LEU A 333 -23.84 19.28 6.49
N ARG A 334 -25.01 19.62 7.04
CA ARG A 334 -25.39 19.26 8.43
C ARG A 334 -25.49 17.75 8.59
N TYR A 335 -26.08 17.07 7.61
CA TYR A 335 -26.14 15.61 7.56
C TYR A 335 -24.74 15.00 7.53
N LEU A 336 -23.87 15.41 6.59
CA LEU A 336 -22.51 14.88 6.46
C LEU A 336 -21.67 15.09 7.73
N ARG A 337 -21.81 16.24 8.42
CA ARG A 337 -21.13 16.50 9.69
C ARG A 337 -21.45 15.48 10.78
N ARG A 338 -22.64 14.89 10.77
CA ARG A 338 -23.09 13.84 11.70
C ARG A 338 -22.74 12.45 11.16
N ALA A 339 -23.03 12.20 9.89
CA ALA A 339 -22.84 10.90 9.24
C ALA A 339 -21.37 10.46 9.19
N ILE A 340 -20.40 11.36 9.01
CA ILE A 340 -18.97 11.00 8.97
C ILE A 340 -18.48 10.36 10.29
N ILE A 341 -19.12 10.67 11.41
CA ILE A 341 -18.74 10.21 12.75
C ILE A 341 -19.44 8.90 13.11
N SER A 342 -20.47 8.50 12.36
CA SER A 342 -21.24 7.29 12.66
C SER A 342 -20.44 6.02 12.36
N THR A 343 -20.95 4.88 12.83
CA THR A 343 -20.43 3.54 12.50
C THR A 343 -20.46 3.26 10.99
N ASN A 344 -21.41 3.89 10.29
CA ASN A 344 -21.62 3.79 8.84
C ASN A 344 -21.46 5.17 8.18
N PRO A 345 -20.20 5.58 7.90
CA PRO A 345 -19.92 6.82 7.19
C PRO A 345 -20.58 6.85 5.79
N PRO A 346 -20.86 8.05 5.25
CA PRO A 346 -21.49 8.22 3.94
C PRO A 346 -20.65 7.61 2.81
N THR A 347 -21.32 7.22 1.73
CA THR A 347 -20.67 6.62 0.55
C THR A 347 -19.69 7.58 -0.13
N SER A 348 -18.67 7.05 -0.79
CA SER A 348 -17.68 7.89 -1.50
C SER A 348 -18.29 8.71 -2.63
N TYR A 349 -19.36 8.22 -3.28
CA TYR A 349 -20.09 8.93 -4.32
C TYR A 349 -20.83 10.14 -3.76
N SER A 350 -21.63 9.97 -2.70
CA SER A 350 -22.33 11.08 -2.02
C SER A 350 -21.36 12.17 -1.54
N LEU A 351 -20.18 11.79 -1.02
CA LEU A 351 -19.14 12.73 -0.65
C LEU A 351 -18.55 13.47 -1.87
N SER A 352 -18.32 12.77 -2.98
CA SER A 352 -17.82 13.36 -4.23
C SER A 352 -18.82 14.34 -4.85
N ASP A 353 -20.10 13.97 -4.87
CA ASP A 353 -21.18 14.82 -5.39
C ASP A 353 -21.31 16.09 -4.56
N PHE A 354 -21.23 15.97 -3.23
CA PHE A 354 -21.16 17.13 -2.34
C PHE A 354 -19.90 17.98 -2.59
N MET A 355 -18.74 17.38 -2.83
CA MET A 355 -17.52 18.13 -3.17
C MET A 355 -17.71 18.94 -4.45
N HIS A 356 -18.36 18.38 -5.48
CA HIS A 356 -18.70 19.09 -6.71
C HIS A 356 -19.66 20.25 -6.45
N ALA A 357 -20.81 19.98 -5.82
CA ALA A 357 -21.83 20.98 -5.54
C ALA A 357 -21.29 22.11 -4.65
N TYR A 358 -20.46 21.78 -3.65
CA TYR A 358 -19.89 22.77 -2.74
C TYR A 358 -18.79 23.60 -3.41
N HIS A 359 -17.93 23.00 -4.23
CA HIS A 359 -16.88 23.73 -4.95
C HIS A 359 -17.45 24.67 -6.01
N ALA A 360 -18.58 24.32 -6.64
CA ALA A 360 -19.30 25.20 -7.56
C ALA A 360 -19.72 26.53 -6.91
N THR A 361 -19.87 26.57 -5.58
CA THR A 361 -20.17 27.81 -4.83
C THR A 361 -18.94 28.69 -4.52
N GLY A 362 -17.73 28.25 -4.90
CA GLY A 362 -16.47 28.94 -4.59
C GLY A 362 -15.99 28.80 -3.13
N ARG A 363 -16.72 28.06 -2.28
CA ARG A 363 -16.40 27.88 -0.85
C ARG A 363 -15.55 26.62 -0.63
N THR A 364 -14.59 26.67 0.30
CA THR A 364 -13.69 25.53 0.59
C THR A 364 -13.58 25.16 2.08
N ARG A 365 -14.02 26.04 2.99
CA ARG A 365 -13.83 25.88 4.45
C ARG A 365 -14.54 24.64 5.00
N ALA A 366 -15.75 24.34 4.54
CA ALA A 366 -16.49 23.20 5.07
C ALA A 366 -15.88 21.85 4.67
N LEU A 367 -15.30 21.75 3.46
CA LEU A 367 -14.58 20.55 3.02
C LEU A 367 -13.37 20.26 3.91
N LEU A 368 -12.61 21.30 4.29
CA LEU A 368 -11.49 21.15 5.22
C LEU A 368 -11.96 20.68 6.61
N ALA A 369 -13.08 21.20 7.10
CA ALA A 369 -13.64 20.80 8.39
C ALA A 369 -14.15 19.35 8.38
N LEU A 370 -14.85 18.93 7.31
CA LEU A 370 -15.31 17.56 7.14
C LEU A 370 -14.14 16.59 6.98
N ARG A 371 -13.12 16.96 6.19
CA ARG A 371 -11.88 16.19 6.06
C ARG A 371 -11.22 15.99 7.41
N LYS A 372 -11.05 17.05 8.20
CA LYS A 372 -10.45 16.96 9.55
C LYS A 372 -11.19 15.94 10.42
N LYS A 373 -12.52 16.00 10.42
CA LYS A 373 -13.36 15.03 11.15
C LYS A 373 -13.16 13.60 10.66
N ALA A 374 -13.20 13.38 9.35
CA ALA A 374 -13.02 12.05 8.76
C ALA A 374 -11.68 11.41 9.17
N PHE A 375 -10.60 12.22 9.23
CA PHE A 375 -9.27 11.74 9.60
C PHE A 375 -9.08 11.47 11.09
N GLN A 376 -9.88 12.09 11.97
CA GLN A 376 -9.81 11.95 13.42
C GLN A 376 -10.63 10.77 13.95
N HIS A 377 -11.75 10.41 13.33
CA HIS A 377 -12.71 9.45 13.90
C HIS A 377 -12.43 7.98 13.54
N SER A 378 -12.37 7.62 12.25
CA SER A 378 -12.32 6.21 11.84
C SER A 378 -11.46 5.97 10.61
N HIS A 379 -10.79 4.82 10.55
CA HIS A 379 -10.08 4.37 9.35
C HIS A 379 -11.03 4.20 8.16
N LYS A 380 -12.26 3.73 8.38
CA LYS A 380 -13.30 3.58 7.34
C LYS A 380 -13.70 4.95 6.77
N ALA A 381 -13.98 5.92 7.63
CA ALA A 381 -14.32 7.28 7.23
C ALA A 381 -13.15 7.96 6.46
N LYS A 382 -11.91 7.76 6.94
CA LYS A 382 -10.70 8.25 6.25
C LYS A 382 -10.56 7.66 4.85
N SER A 383 -10.74 6.35 4.69
CA SER A 383 -10.63 5.69 3.39
C SER A 383 -11.72 6.18 2.42
N LEU A 384 -12.97 6.31 2.87
CA LEU A 384 -14.08 6.78 2.03
C LEU A 384 -13.91 8.24 1.62
N TRP A 385 -13.38 9.08 2.51
CA TRP A 385 -13.05 10.46 2.18
C TRP A 385 -11.97 10.55 1.11
N VAL A 386 -10.87 9.79 1.25
CA VAL A 386 -9.80 9.78 0.25
C VAL A 386 -10.31 9.22 -1.09
N MET A 387 -11.19 8.20 -1.07
CA MET A 387 -11.87 7.73 -2.28
C MET A 387 -12.66 8.84 -2.96
N ALA A 388 -13.45 9.60 -2.19
CA ALA A 388 -14.22 10.72 -2.72
C ALA A 388 -13.31 11.79 -3.35
N GLU A 389 -12.15 12.07 -2.76
CA GLU A 389 -11.14 12.97 -3.37
C GLU A 389 -10.60 12.42 -4.69
N MET A 390 -10.34 11.11 -4.77
CA MET A 390 -9.89 10.47 -6.02
C MET A 390 -10.97 10.52 -7.11
N LEU A 391 -12.24 10.31 -6.75
CA LEU A 391 -13.39 10.42 -7.65
C LEU A 391 -13.60 11.86 -8.14
N TYR A 392 -13.47 12.84 -7.24
CA TYR A 392 -13.56 14.27 -7.54
C TYR A 392 -12.49 14.71 -8.57
N HIS A 393 -11.28 14.17 -8.48
CA HIS A 393 -10.23 14.43 -9.49
C HIS A 393 -10.46 13.69 -10.81
N ARG A 394 -11.02 12.48 -10.75
CA ARG A 394 -11.37 11.71 -11.94
C ARG A 394 -12.42 12.43 -12.79
N SER A 395 -13.49 12.93 -12.19
CA SER A 395 -14.55 13.66 -12.92
C SER A 395 -14.07 14.96 -13.55
N ARG A 396 -12.98 15.56 -13.02
CA ARG A 396 -12.31 16.74 -13.59
C ARG A 396 -11.25 16.41 -14.63
N ASN A 397 -11.06 15.14 -14.99
CA ASN A 397 -10.00 14.67 -15.89
C ASN A 397 -8.58 15.08 -15.43
N GLU A 398 -8.30 15.00 -14.13
CA GLU A 398 -7.00 15.32 -13.53
C GLU A 398 -6.26 14.05 -13.04
N PRO A 399 -5.84 13.13 -13.93
CA PRO A 399 -5.30 11.82 -13.54
C PRO A 399 -4.01 11.93 -12.73
N GLN A 400 -3.23 13.01 -12.88
CA GLN A 400 -2.02 13.21 -12.10
C GLN A 400 -2.34 13.37 -10.60
N LEU A 401 -3.44 14.05 -10.28
CA LEU A 401 -3.82 14.33 -8.90
C LEU A 401 -4.40 13.09 -8.23
N THR A 402 -5.17 12.27 -8.96
CA THR A 402 -5.60 10.96 -8.48
C THR A 402 -4.41 10.09 -8.06
N LEU A 403 -3.33 10.07 -8.85
CA LEU A 403 -2.10 9.35 -8.48
C LEU A 403 -1.39 9.94 -7.26
N VAL A 404 -1.34 11.27 -7.13
CA VAL A 404 -0.69 11.95 -5.99
C VAL A 404 -1.45 11.65 -4.69
N VAL A 405 -2.78 11.75 -4.72
CA VAL A 405 -3.66 11.43 -3.58
C VAL A 405 -3.45 9.97 -3.19
N PHE A 406 -3.44 9.06 -4.16
CA PHE A 406 -3.22 7.63 -3.90
C PHE A 406 -1.85 7.35 -3.28
N ALA A 407 -0.77 7.85 -3.88
CA ALA A 407 0.61 7.60 -3.43
C ALA A 407 0.89 8.13 -2.01
N TYR A 408 0.21 9.20 -1.61
CA TYR A 408 0.34 9.80 -0.29
C TYR A 408 -0.43 9.00 0.79
N HIS A 409 -1.66 8.59 0.49
CA HIS A 409 -2.55 7.99 1.48
C HIS A 409 -2.47 6.46 1.54
N PHE A 410 -2.11 5.78 0.45
CA PHE A 410 -2.12 4.31 0.36
C PHE A 410 -0.74 3.71 0.11
N HIS A 411 -0.62 2.44 0.46
CA HIS A 411 0.50 1.60 0.00
C HIS A 411 0.33 1.25 -1.48
N MET A 412 1.43 1.23 -2.25
CA MET A 412 1.42 0.87 -3.66
C MET A 412 1.43 -0.65 -3.81
N ILE A 413 0.31 -1.28 -3.47
CA ILE A 413 0.08 -2.73 -3.54
C ILE A 413 -0.91 -3.00 -4.68
N GLY A 414 -0.64 -3.99 -5.54
CA GLY A 414 -1.49 -4.32 -6.70
C GLY A 414 -1.37 -3.35 -7.90
N VAL A 415 -0.35 -2.50 -7.91
CA VAL A 415 -0.17 -1.44 -8.93
C VAL A 415 1.32 -1.32 -9.32
N PRO A 416 1.67 -1.00 -10.59
CA PRO A 416 3.07 -0.88 -11.03
C PRO A 416 3.82 0.28 -10.36
N ARG A 417 4.49 -0.02 -9.25
CA ARG A 417 5.26 0.93 -8.42
C ARG A 417 6.31 1.72 -9.20
N ARG A 418 7.09 1.04 -10.06
CA ARG A 418 8.20 1.69 -10.80
C ARG A 418 7.64 2.80 -11.69
N THR A 419 6.53 2.53 -12.38
CA THR A 419 5.82 3.47 -13.25
C THR A 419 5.27 4.64 -12.45
N ILE A 420 4.56 4.40 -11.34
CA ILE A 420 4.05 5.48 -10.47
C ILE A 420 5.20 6.36 -9.98
N LEU A 421 6.30 5.79 -9.51
CA LEU A 421 7.44 6.57 -9.01
C LEU A 421 8.14 7.36 -10.13
N LYS A 422 8.20 6.83 -11.35
CA LYS A 422 8.70 7.55 -12.54
C LYS A 422 7.81 8.75 -12.83
N ILE A 423 6.49 8.55 -12.89
CA ILE A 423 5.50 9.61 -13.11
C ILE A 423 5.59 10.66 -12.00
N MET A 424 5.60 10.25 -10.73
CA MET A 424 5.72 11.16 -9.58
C MET A 424 7.00 12.01 -9.62
N ARG A 425 8.14 11.44 -10.04
CA ARG A 425 9.40 12.19 -10.23
C ARG A 425 9.31 13.17 -11.40
N LEU A 426 8.64 12.79 -12.48
CA LEU A 426 8.41 13.70 -13.61
C LEU A 426 7.49 14.86 -13.21
N LEU A 427 6.44 14.57 -12.45
CA LEU A 427 5.53 15.58 -11.90
C LEU A 427 6.23 16.50 -10.92
N SER A 428 7.10 16.00 -10.04
CA SER A 428 7.85 16.85 -9.12
C SER A 428 8.85 17.75 -9.84
N LYS A 429 9.52 17.25 -10.89
CA LYS A 429 10.40 18.06 -11.76
C LYS A 429 9.61 19.12 -12.53
N ARG A 430 8.46 18.76 -13.10
CA ARG A 430 7.56 19.72 -13.77
C ARG A 430 7.01 20.76 -12.80
N ARG A 431 6.66 20.36 -11.57
CA ARG A 431 6.24 21.27 -10.49
C ARG A 431 7.32 22.25 -10.11
N ALA A 432 8.58 21.82 -9.95
CA ALA A 432 9.69 22.72 -9.65
C ALA A 432 9.91 23.77 -10.76
N ARG A 433 9.56 23.43 -12.00
CA ARG A 433 9.58 24.35 -13.16
C ARG A 433 8.33 25.25 -13.23
N LEU A 434 7.15 24.73 -12.87
CA LEU A 434 5.85 25.43 -12.93
C LEU A 434 5.52 26.25 -11.67
N SER A 435 6.15 25.98 -10.53
CA SER A 435 5.96 26.77 -9.29
C SER A 435 6.45 28.21 -9.41
N GLN A 436 7.11 28.56 -10.52
CA GLN A 436 7.41 29.94 -10.90
C GLN A 436 6.28 30.62 -11.71
N ARG A 437 5.26 29.90 -12.20
CA ARG A 437 4.25 30.46 -13.11
C ARG A 437 2.77 30.13 -12.82
N THR A 438 2.42 29.06 -12.11
CA THR A 438 1.01 28.76 -11.82
C THR A 438 0.76 28.30 -10.39
N SER A 439 -0.14 29.01 -9.71
CA SER A 439 -0.63 28.66 -8.38
C SER A 439 -1.62 27.48 -8.47
N LEU A 440 -1.09 26.25 -8.53
CA LEU A 440 -1.89 25.09 -8.10
C LEU A 440 -2.45 25.41 -6.71
N PRO A 441 -3.76 25.23 -6.45
CA PRO A 441 -4.35 25.70 -5.21
C PRO A 441 -3.63 25.10 -4.00
N LYS A 442 -3.05 25.96 -3.15
CA LYS A 442 -2.25 25.57 -1.97
C LYS A 442 -2.99 24.59 -1.06
N HIS A 443 -4.32 24.60 -1.05
CA HIS A 443 -5.17 23.68 -0.27
C HIS A 443 -5.18 22.22 -0.77
N MET A 444 -4.77 21.95 -2.02
CA MET A 444 -4.75 20.60 -2.60
C MET A 444 -3.38 19.91 -2.49
N LEU A 445 -2.32 20.67 -2.20
CA LEU A 445 -0.96 20.17 -2.00
C LEU A 445 -0.44 20.40 -0.57
N ASN A 446 -1.22 21.06 0.29
CA ASN A 446 -0.82 21.36 1.64
C ASN A 446 -0.87 20.11 2.54
N ARG A 447 0.29 19.83 3.14
CA ARG A 447 0.61 18.81 4.14
C ARG A 447 -0.13 19.02 5.47
N GLN A 448 -1.44 19.23 5.47
CA GLN A 448 -2.12 19.71 6.69
C GLN A 448 -2.53 18.63 7.69
N TYR A 449 -2.40 17.34 7.35
CA TYR A 449 -2.48 16.28 8.35
C TYR A 449 -1.36 15.26 8.19
N ASP A 450 -0.60 15.10 9.27
CA ASP A 450 0.32 14.00 9.45
C ASP A 450 -0.53 12.73 9.57
N ILE A 451 -0.69 12.00 8.48
CA ILE A 451 -1.36 10.69 8.56
C ILE A 451 -0.46 9.82 9.41
N SER A 452 -0.98 9.23 10.48
CA SER A 452 -0.21 8.32 11.32
C SER A 452 0.34 7.14 10.52
N GLU A 453 -0.49 6.58 9.63
CA GLU A 453 -0.22 5.34 8.90
C GLU A 453 -0.85 5.37 7.50
N LYS A 454 -0.17 4.79 6.51
CA LYS A 454 -0.78 4.61 5.19
C LYS A 454 -1.92 3.60 5.27
N LEU A 455 -2.96 3.86 4.49
CA LEU A 455 -4.14 3.03 4.38
C LEU A 455 -3.90 1.86 3.44
N TRP A 456 -4.72 0.83 3.61
CA TRP A 456 -4.78 -0.29 2.69
C TRP A 456 -5.67 0.06 1.51
N PRO A 457 -5.18 -0.10 0.27
CA PRO A 457 -6.01 0.14 -0.89
C PRO A 457 -7.12 -0.93 -0.99
N THR A 458 -8.29 -0.51 -1.44
CA THR A 458 -9.39 -1.40 -1.86
C THR A 458 -9.38 -1.53 -3.39
N PRO A 459 -10.05 -2.54 -3.97
CA PRO A 459 -10.10 -2.74 -5.42
C PRO A 459 -10.57 -1.49 -6.19
N TYR A 460 -11.53 -0.76 -5.63
CA TYR A 460 -11.99 0.50 -6.20
C TYR A 460 -10.89 1.58 -6.27
N HIS A 461 -10.00 1.65 -5.27
CA HIS A 461 -8.91 2.64 -5.27
C HIS A 461 -7.88 2.28 -6.34
N THR A 462 -7.52 1.00 -6.44
CA THR A 462 -6.57 0.51 -7.44
C THR A 462 -7.13 0.63 -8.85
N ALA A 463 -8.42 0.40 -9.08
CA ALA A 463 -9.06 0.58 -10.38
C ALA A 463 -8.94 2.03 -10.90
N LEU A 464 -9.19 3.03 -10.05
CA LEU A 464 -9.01 4.45 -10.40
C LEU A 464 -7.55 4.78 -10.73
N VAL A 465 -6.61 4.14 -10.04
CA VAL A 465 -5.18 4.31 -10.28
C VAL A 465 -4.77 3.68 -11.62
N TRP A 466 -5.29 2.50 -11.94
CA TRP A 466 -5.09 1.86 -13.25
C TRP A 466 -5.64 2.71 -14.38
N GLU A 467 -6.84 3.29 -14.21
CA GLU A 467 -7.37 4.26 -15.16
C GLU A 467 -6.42 5.46 -15.35
N ALA A 468 -5.99 6.09 -14.25
CA ALA A 468 -5.06 7.22 -14.31
C ALA A 468 -3.70 6.85 -14.94
N LEU A 469 -3.22 5.63 -14.73
CA LEU A 469 -1.96 5.15 -15.30
C LEU A 469 -2.05 4.96 -16.82
N VAL A 470 -3.14 4.37 -17.32
CA VAL A 470 -3.37 4.20 -18.77
C VAL A 470 -3.37 5.56 -19.48
N TRP A 471 -3.99 6.58 -18.88
CA TRP A 471 -3.99 7.95 -19.43
C TRP A 471 -2.63 8.64 -19.39
N LEU A 472 -1.78 8.34 -18.41
CA LEU A 472 -0.51 9.05 -18.19
C LEU A 472 0.71 8.39 -18.83
N THR A 473 0.57 7.14 -19.25
CA THR A 473 1.66 6.37 -19.84
C THR A 473 1.65 6.49 -21.36
N PRO A 474 2.83 6.51 -22.01
CA PRO A 474 2.92 6.50 -23.45
C PRO A 474 2.46 5.15 -24.00
N GLU A 475 2.06 5.14 -25.27
CA GLU A 475 1.45 3.96 -25.90
C GLU A 475 2.37 2.74 -25.93
N SER A 476 3.68 2.96 -26.03
CA SER A 476 4.71 1.90 -26.01
C SER A 476 4.68 1.04 -24.75
N ASP A 477 4.21 1.60 -23.63
CA ASP A 477 4.24 0.94 -22.33
C ASP A 477 2.89 0.28 -21.99
N HIS A 478 1.86 0.44 -22.82
CA HIS A 478 0.50 -0.04 -22.55
C HIS A 478 0.40 -1.57 -22.50
N GLU A 479 1.06 -2.28 -23.42
CA GLU A 479 1.07 -3.75 -23.46
C GLU A 479 1.77 -4.34 -22.22
N ARG A 480 2.96 -3.82 -21.87
CA ARG A 480 3.67 -4.22 -20.64
C ARG A 480 2.87 -3.96 -19.37
N MET A 481 2.09 -2.88 -19.34
CA MET A 481 1.20 -2.61 -18.20
C MET A 481 0.03 -3.59 -18.14
N TYR A 482 -0.49 -4.01 -19.30
CA TYR A 482 -1.54 -5.01 -19.38
C TYR A 482 -1.04 -6.38 -18.92
N GLU A 483 0.13 -6.81 -19.38
CA GLU A 483 0.80 -8.03 -18.89
C GLU A 483 1.02 -7.99 -17.37
N TYR A 484 1.40 -6.83 -16.83
CA TYR A 484 1.52 -6.66 -15.39
C TYR A 484 0.16 -6.79 -14.67
N LEU A 485 -0.93 -6.30 -15.26
CA LEU A 485 -2.28 -6.48 -14.69
C LEU A 485 -2.68 -7.96 -14.67
N LEU A 486 -2.43 -8.69 -15.76
CA LEU A 486 -2.67 -10.13 -15.84
C LEU A 486 -1.88 -10.89 -14.76
N ALA A 487 -0.58 -10.65 -14.64
CA ALA A 487 0.25 -11.27 -13.61
C ALA A 487 -0.23 -10.94 -12.17
N VAL A 488 -0.76 -9.73 -11.95
CA VAL A 488 -1.35 -9.33 -10.66
C VAL A 488 -2.68 -10.05 -10.40
N ALA A 489 -3.52 -10.22 -11.42
CA ALA A 489 -4.78 -10.94 -11.32
C ALA A 489 -4.55 -12.44 -11.05
N GLU A 490 -3.66 -13.08 -11.80
CA GLU A 490 -3.25 -14.48 -11.59
C GLU A 490 -2.66 -14.70 -10.20
N SER A 491 -1.81 -13.79 -9.73
CA SER A 491 -1.24 -13.84 -8.37
C SER A 491 -2.30 -13.68 -7.28
N SER A 492 -3.30 -12.83 -7.52
CA SER A 492 -4.45 -12.62 -6.62
C SER A 492 -5.30 -13.88 -6.55
N GLU A 493 -5.62 -14.51 -7.67
CA GLU A 493 -6.47 -15.70 -7.72
C GLU A 493 -5.74 -16.95 -7.17
N SER A 494 -4.55 -17.23 -7.69
CA SER A 494 -3.74 -18.39 -7.31
C SER A 494 -3.12 -18.28 -5.92
N GLN A 495 -3.23 -17.11 -5.27
CA GLN A 495 -2.66 -16.85 -3.95
C GLN A 495 -1.14 -17.12 -3.91
N LYS A 496 -0.44 -16.94 -5.04
CA LYS A 496 1.02 -17.05 -5.16
C LYS A 496 1.69 -15.67 -5.07
N PRO A 497 2.94 -15.58 -4.60
CA PRO A 497 3.71 -14.34 -4.62
C PRO A 497 3.77 -13.71 -6.02
N ILE A 498 3.62 -12.39 -6.11
CA ILE A 498 3.70 -11.67 -7.38
C ILE A 498 5.09 -11.93 -7.99
N SER A 499 5.12 -12.53 -9.17
CA SER A 499 6.33 -12.70 -9.97
C SER A 499 6.23 -11.81 -11.20
N PRO A 500 6.49 -10.48 -11.09
CA PRO A 500 6.35 -9.63 -12.26
C PRO A 500 7.49 -9.93 -13.24
N PRO A 501 7.24 -9.79 -14.56
CA PRO A 501 8.18 -10.21 -15.62
C PRO A 501 9.57 -9.54 -15.54
N ASP A 502 9.70 -8.42 -14.82
CA ASP A 502 10.95 -7.65 -14.66
C ASP A 502 11.63 -7.75 -13.28
N SER A 503 11.23 -8.70 -12.42
CA SER A 503 11.81 -8.82 -11.08
C SER A 503 13.10 -9.66 -11.07
N LYS A 504 14.25 -8.97 -11.15
CA LYS A 504 15.55 -9.54 -10.74
C LYS A 504 15.72 -9.71 -9.22
N PHE A 505 14.66 -9.50 -8.42
CA PHE A 505 14.73 -9.56 -6.95
C PHE A 505 13.86 -10.69 -6.41
N ALA A 506 14.39 -11.35 -5.38
CA ALA A 506 13.85 -12.50 -4.65
C ALA A 506 12.33 -12.45 -4.44
N PRO A 507 11.65 -13.62 -4.39
CA PRO A 507 10.20 -13.69 -4.24
C PRO A 507 9.78 -12.88 -3.04
N SER A 508 8.99 -11.84 -3.27
CA SER A 508 8.42 -11.06 -2.19
C SER A 508 7.50 -11.96 -1.38
N LEU A 509 7.69 -12.06 -0.07
CA LEU A 509 6.70 -12.68 0.86
C LEU A 509 5.33 -11.97 0.86
N LEU A 510 5.13 -11.00 -0.04
CA LEU A 510 3.91 -10.25 -0.22
C LEU A 510 2.98 -11.02 -1.17
N GLN A 511 1.78 -11.26 -0.69
CA GLN A 511 0.69 -11.94 -1.36
C GLN A 511 -0.52 -11.01 -1.38
N LEU A 512 -1.20 -10.94 -2.52
CA LEU A 512 -2.38 -10.10 -2.66
C LEU A 512 -3.63 -10.79 -2.08
N PRO A 513 -4.58 -10.04 -1.51
CA PRO A 513 -5.91 -10.55 -1.20
C PRO A 513 -6.58 -11.20 -2.41
N LYS A 514 -7.38 -12.25 -2.23
CA LYS A 514 -8.01 -13.03 -3.33
C LYS A 514 -8.86 -12.15 -4.26
N ARG A 515 -9.51 -11.13 -3.70
CA ARG A 515 -10.35 -10.15 -4.40
C ARG A 515 -9.66 -8.79 -4.55
N ALA A 516 -8.34 -8.77 -4.78
CA ALA A 516 -7.62 -7.51 -4.97
C ALA A 516 -7.87 -6.87 -6.34
N VAL A 517 -8.12 -7.70 -7.35
CA VAL A 517 -8.48 -7.29 -8.72
C VAL A 517 -9.95 -7.58 -8.95
N ASP A 518 -10.59 -6.72 -9.73
CA ASP A 518 -12.00 -6.76 -10.08
C ASP A 518 -12.16 -6.38 -11.56
N ALA A 519 -13.30 -6.69 -12.17
CA ALA A 519 -13.60 -6.44 -13.57
C ALA A 519 -13.37 -4.98 -13.99
N VAL A 520 -13.55 -4.03 -13.07
CA VAL A 520 -13.34 -2.59 -13.32
C VAL A 520 -11.86 -2.25 -13.63
N HIS A 521 -10.90 -3.07 -13.21
CA HIS A 521 -9.48 -2.85 -13.47
C HIS A 521 -9.11 -3.01 -14.95
N PHE A 522 -9.90 -3.79 -15.69
CA PHE A 522 -9.71 -4.04 -17.11
C PHE A 522 -10.40 -2.98 -17.98
N SER A 523 -11.43 -2.30 -17.46
CA SER A 523 -12.19 -1.27 -18.18
C SER A 523 -11.32 -0.18 -18.84
N PRO A 524 -10.23 0.33 -18.23
CA PRO A 524 -9.32 1.27 -18.89
C PRO A 524 -8.67 0.72 -20.16
N PHE A 525 -8.28 -0.56 -20.16
CA PHE A 525 -7.66 -1.21 -21.31
C PHE A 525 -8.68 -1.54 -22.41
N VAL A 526 -9.88 -1.99 -22.02
CA VAL A 526 -11.01 -2.17 -22.96
C VAL A 526 -11.33 -0.84 -23.66
N LYS A 527 -11.48 0.25 -22.89
CA LYS A 527 -11.75 1.60 -23.40
C LYS A 527 -10.62 2.12 -24.29
N LEU A 528 -9.37 1.83 -23.93
CA LEU A 528 -8.19 2.20 -24.72
C LEU A 528 -8.21 1.52 -26.10
N HIS A 529 -8.44 0.21 -26.15
CA HIS A 529 -8.48 -0.54 -27.41
C HIS A 529 -9.69 -0.18 -28.28
N ALA A 530 -10.86 -0.02 -27.68
CA ALA A 530 -12.07 0.40 -28.39
C ALA A 530 -11.89 1.79 -29.04
N LYS A 531 -11.33 2.77 -28.32
CA LYS A 531 -11.05 4.11 -28.85
C LYS A 531 -9.99 4.15 -29.96
N ARG A 532 -9.14 3.12 -30.05
CA ARG A 532 -8.09 3.02 -31.07
C ARG A 532 -8.57 2.25 -32.32
N GLY A 533 -9.87 1.98 -32.43
CA GLY A 533 -10.42 1.16 -33.51
C GLY A 533 -9.90 -0.27 -33.51
N ARG A 534 -9.61 -0.84 -32.32
CA ARG A 534 -9.17 -2.24 -32.16
C ARG A 534 -10.18 -3.04 -31.33
N PRO A 535 -11.44 -3.16 -31.80
CA PRO A 535 -12.51 -3.80 -31.02
C PRO A 535 -12.24 -5.29 -30.73
N GLU A 536 -11.55 -6.00 -31.64
CA GLU A 536 -11.14 -7.40 -31.44
C GLU A 536 -10.20 -7.56 -30.24
N ARG A 537 -9.21 -6.66 -30.09
CA ARG A 537 -8.35 -6.66 -28.91
C ARG A 537 -9.11 -6.30 -27.64
N ALA A 538 -10.10 -5.42 -27.73
CA ALA A 538 -10.97 -5.10 -26.59
C ALA A 538 -11.81 -6.31 -26.16
N ALA A 539 -12.30 -7.12 -27.10
CA ALA A 539 -12.95 -8.40 -26.83
C ALA A 539 -11.97 -9.44 -26.27
N GLY A 540 -10.73 -9.48 -26.77
CA GLY A 540 -9.65 -10.29 -26.23
C GLY A 540 -9.42 -10.02 -24.73
N VAL A 541 -9.44 -8.74 -24.33
CA VAL A 541 -9.34 -8.37 -22.91
C VAL A 541 -10.49 -8.96 -22.07
N LEU A 542 -11.72 -9.00 -22.60
CA LEU A 542 -12.85 -9.65 -21.89
C LEU A 542 -12.68 -11.16 -21.81
N LYS A 543 -12.15 -11.79 -22.86
CA LYS A 543 -11.81 -13.21 -22.85
C LYS A 543 -10.77 -13.54 -21.78
N ASP A 544 -9.72 -12.73 -21.68
CA ASP A 544 -8.69 -12.89 -20.65
C ASP A 544 -9.28 -12.71 -19.24
N MET A 545 -10.21 -11.77 -19.04
CA MET A 545 -10.93 -11.64 -17.77
C MET A 545 -11.71 -12.89 -17.40
N VAL A 546 -12.47 -13.46 -18.34
CA VAL A 546 -13.24 -14.70 -18.13
C VAL A 546 -12.30 -15.87 -17.83
N GLY A 547 -11.15 -15.94 -18.50
CA GLY A 547 -10.10 -16.93 -18.23
C GLY A 547 -9.51 -16.86 -16.83
N LEU A 548 -9.59 -15.70 -16.18
CA LEU A 548 -9.17 -15.43 -14.78
C LEU A 548 -10.33 -15.56 -13.77
N GLY A 549 -11.45 -16.16 -14.17
CA GLY A 549 -12.62 -16.33 -13.31
C GLY A 549 -13.34 -15.03 -12.95
N LEU A 550 -13.06 -13.91 -13.64
CA LEU A 550 -13.73 -12.64 -13.45
C LEU A 550 -14.92 -12.50 -14.41
N THR A 551 -16.06 -12.05 -13.93
CA THR A 551 -17.25 -11.82 -14.75
C THR A 551 -17.24 -10.38 -15.30
N PRO A 552 -17.19 -10.18 -16.63
CA PRO A 552 -17.29 -8.85 -17.20
C PRO A 552 -18.70 -8.27 -16.96
N GLY A 553 -18.75 -7.02 -16.50
CA GLY A 553 -20.02 -6.32 -16.28
C GLY A 553 -20.57 -5.70 -17.57
N VAL A 554 -21.82 -5.23 -17.49
CA VAL A 554 -22.52 -4.55 -18.59
C VAL A 554 -21.73 -3.35 -19.13
N VAL A 555 -21.03 -2.62 -18.25
CA VAL A 555 -20.19 -1.48 -18.65
C VAL A 555 -19.06 -1.93 -19.59
N GLN A 556 -18.36 -3.02 -19.29
CA GLN A 556 -17.26 -3.52 -20.12
C GLN A 556 -17.79 -4.00 -21.48
N TRP A 557 -18.88 -4.76 -21.48
CA TRP A 557 -19.55 -5.19 -22.72
C TRP A 557 -20.02 -4.00 -23.55
N SER A 558 -20.57 -2.95 -22.93
CA SER A 558 -21.02 -1.75 -23.64
C SER A 558 -19.90 -1.02 -24.37
N ILE A 559 -18.68 -1.04 -23.81
CA ILE A 559 -17.51 -0.41 -24.43
C ILE A 559 -17.05 -1.22 -25.64
N VAL A 560 -17.08 -2.56 -25.56
CA VAL A 560 -16.70 -3.43 -26.69
C VAL A 560 -17.74 -3.37 -27.80
N ALA A 561 -19.03 -3.48 -27.48
CA ALA A 561 -20.11 -3.39 -28.45
C ALA A 561 -20.09 -2.05 -29.19
N ARG A 562 -19.89 -0.93 -28.46
CA ARG A 562 -19.67 0.37 -29.10
C ARG A 562 -18.44 0.38 -30.00
N GLY A 563 -17.34 -0.24 -29.58
CA GLY A 563 -16.13 -0.35 -30.39
C GLY A 563 -16.36 -1.04 -31.74
N PHE A 564 -17.14 -2.14 -31.74
CA PHE A 564 -17.55 -2.83 -32.97
C PHE A 564 -18.52 -1.99 -33.80
N ALA A 565 -19.49 -1.32 -33.17
CA ALA A 565 -20.43 -0.42 -33.87
C ALA A 565 -19.74 0.78 -34.54
N GLU A 566 -18.68 1.31 -33.93
CA GLU A 566 -17.99 2.53 -34.38
C GLU A 566 -16.86 2.25 -35.39
N HIS A 567 -16.11 1.16 -35.23
CA HIS A 567 -14.89 0.89 -36.02
C HIS A 567 -14.80 -0.55 -36.58
N GLY A 568 -15.74 -1.43 -36.25
CA GLY A 568 -15.71 -2.85 -36.61
C GLY A 568 -16.95 -3.27 -37.41
N ASP A 569 -17.33 -4.54 -37.25
CA ASP A 569 -18.53 -5.09 -37.87
C ASP A 569 -19.79 -4.77 -37.04
N PRO A 570 -20.76 -4.03 -37.59
CA PRO A 570 -22.00 -3.69 -36.90
C PRO A 570 -22.85 -4.93 -36.55
N ALA A 571 -22.79 -6.01 -37.32
CA ALA A 571 -23.53 -7.24 -37.04
C ALA A 571 -23.01 -7.92 -35.76
N VAL A 572 -21.70 -7.85 -35.51
CA VAL A 572 -21.10 -8.34 -34.26
C VAL A 572 -21.59 -7.51 -33.07
N ALA A 573 -21.73 -6.18 -33.21
CA ALA A 573 -22.27 -5.34 -32.15
C ALA A 573 -23.74 -5.67 -31.81
N VAL A 574 -24.57 -5.97 -32.82
CA VAL A 574 -25.97 -6.37 -32.63
C VAL A 574 -26.07 -7.73 -31.94
N SER A 575 -25.36 -8.74 -32.45
CA SER A 575 -25.36 -10.08 -31.84
C SER A 575 -24.84 -10.10 -30.39
N MET A 576 -23.90 -9.21 -30.04
CA MET A 576 -23.47 -9.03 -28.66
C MET A 576 -24.60 -8.50 -27.76
N ILE A 577 -25.43 -7.59 -28.25
CA ILE A 577 -26.57 -7.07 -27.48
C ILE A 577 -27.63 -8.16 -27.32
N GLU A 578 -27.96 -8.89 -28.39
CA GLU A 578 -28.95 -9.97 -28.36
C GLU A 578 -28.59 -11.04 -27.33
N ARG A 579 -27.31 -11.44 -27.28
CA ARG A 579 -26.83 -12.37 -26.25
C ARG A 579 -26.97 -11.82 -24.83
N LEU A 580 -26.71 -10.53 -24.62
CA LEU A 580 -26.89 -9.89 -23.31
C LEU A 580 -28.37 -9.80 -22.92
N GLU A 581 -29.27 -9.60 -23.89
CA GLU A 581 -30.72 -9.63 -23.72
C GLU A 581 -31.18 -11.03 -23.30
N GLU A 582 -30.74 -12.08 -24.01
CA GLU A 582 -31.02 -13.49 -23.70
C GLU A 582 -30.50 -13.89 -22.30
N ASP A 583 -29.27 -13.50 -21.96
CA ASP A 583 -28.67 -13.76 -20.65
C ASP A 583 -29.44 -13.06 -19.52
N ALA A 584 -29.95 -11.85 -19.75
CA ALA A 584 -30.77 -11.14 -18.77
C ALA A 584 -32.15 -11.79 -18.58
N GLU A 585 -32.76 -12.27 -19.67
CA GLU A 585 -34.08 -12.92 -19.64
C GLU A 585 -34.03 -14.32 -19.00
N SER A 586 -32.96 -15.07 -19.22
CA SER A 586 -32.74 -16.38 -18.58
C SER A 586 -32.54 -16.27 -17.06
N GLN A 587 -31.82 -15.24 -16.60
CA GLN A 587 -31.65 -14.96 -15.16
C GLN A 587 -32.96 -14.53 -14.48
N GLY A 588 -33.86 -13.87 -15.21
CA GLY A 588 -35.19 -13.49 -14.70
C GLY A 588 -36.14 -14.67 -14.47
N ARG A 589 -35.98 -15.79 -15.21
CA ARG A 589 -36.84 -16.98 -15.09
C ARG A 589 -36.43 -17.95 -13.98
N ALA A 590 -35.18 -17.91 -13.52
CA ALA A 590 -34.67 -18.81 -12.48
C ALA A 590 -34.94 -18.35 -11.03
N GLY A 591 -35.46 -17.12 -10.84
CA GLY A 591 -35.79 -16.56 -9.52
C GLY A 591 -37.30 -16.40 -9.31
N VAL A 592 -38.00 -17.45 -8.87
CA VAL A 592 -39.40 -17.34 -8.43
C VAL A 592 -39.44 -16.81 -6.99
N SER A 593 -39.54 -15.49 -6.85
CA SER A 593 -40.16 -14.82 -5.70
C SER A 593 -40.69 -13.45 -6.14
N VAL A 594 -41.97 -13.21 -5.88
CA VAL A 594 -42.86 -12.26 -6.58
C VAL A 594 -42.57 -10.75 -6.35
N ASP A 595 -41.49 -10.37 -5.67
CA ASP A 595 -41.15 -8.95 -5.43
C ASP A 595 -39.98 -8.42 -6.30
N HIS A 596 -39.56 -9.15 -7.35
CA HIS A 596 -38.34 -8.86 -8.12
C HIS A 596 -38.54 -8.66 -9.63
N ALA A 597 -39.78 -8.61 -10.12
CA ALA A 597 -40.07 -8.34 -11.54
C ALA A 597 -39.54 -6.95 -11.99
N ASP A 598 -39.56 -5.94 -11.10
CA ASP A 598 -38.99 -4.60 -11.36
C ASP A 598 -37.45 -4.56 -11.39
N ARG A 599 -36.77 -5.62 -10.92
CA ARG A 599 -35.29 -5.72 -10.93
C ARG A 599 -34.73 -6.45 -12.15
N ALA A 600 -35.49 -7.34 -12.80
CA ALA A 600 -34.98 -8.05 -13.97
C ALA A 600 -34.81 -7.13 -15.20
N SER A 601 -35.72 -6.17 -15.40
CA SER A 601 -35.60 -5.09 -16.40
C SER A 601 -34.51 -4.06 -16.05
N SER A 602 -33.93 -4.13 -14.84
CA SER A 602 -32.92 -3.17 -14.34
C SER A 602 -31.46 -3.62 -14.55
N ASN A 603 -31.23 -4.85 -15.05
CA ASN A 603 -29.88 -5.36 -15.28
C ASN A 603 -29.23 -4.84 -16.59
N LEU A 604 -30.03 -4.56 -17.62
CA LEU A 604 -29.57 -3.93 -18.86
C LEU A 604 -29.82 -2.42 -18.77
N ASP A 605 -28.74 -1.66 -18.61
CA ASP A 605 -28.82 -0.19 -18.54
C ASP A 605 -29.15 0.39 -19.93
N ILE A 606 -30.09 1.34 -20.00
CA ILE A 606 -30.36 2.15 -21.20
C ILE A 606 -29.07 2.81 -21.74
N GLY A 607 -28.09 3.04 -20.85
CA GLY A 607 -26.75 3.47 -21.19
C GLY A 607 -26.00 2.55 -22.16
N LEU A 608 -26.22 1.23 -22.14
CA LEU A 608 -25.65 0.28 -23.09
C LEU A 608 -26.11 0.59 -24.52
N TYR A 609 -27.44 0.61 -24.72
CA TYR A 609 -28.06 0.88 -26.02
C TYR A 609 -27.69 2.28 -26.51
N THR A 610 -27.67 3.27 -25.61
CA THR A 610 -27.26 4.64 -25.94
C THR A 610 -25.80 4.71 -26.41
N ASN A 611 -24.89 3.94 -25.80
CA ASN A 611 -23.49 3.89 -26.22
C ASN A 611 -23.31 3.21 -27.58
N VAL A 612 -24.06 2.14 -27.86
CA VAL A 612 -24.00 1.44 -29.15
C VAL A 612 -24.64 2.26 -30.26
N LEU A 613 -25.79 2.89 -30.00
CA LEU A 613 -26.43 3.85 -30.90
C LEU A 613 -25.45 4.96 -31.30
N ARG A 614 -24.74 5.54 -30.33
CA ARG A 614 -23.68 6.53 -30.62
C ARG A 614 -22.57 5.96 -31.50
N GLY A 615 -22.21 4.69 -31.33
CA GLY A 615 -21.26 3.99 -32.19
C GLY A 615 -21.74 3.91 -33.64
N PHE A 616 -22.98 3.47 -33.88
CA PHE A 616 -23.58 3.39 -35.22
C PHE A 616 -23.74 4.75 -35.90
N ILE A 617 -24.08 5.79 -35.14
CA ILE A 617 -24.14 7.16 -35.66
C ILE A 617 -22.75 7.61 -36.14
N LEU A 618 -21.70 7.34 -35.36
CA LEU A 618 -20.33 7.71 -35.72
C LEU A 618 -19.79 6.94 -36.93
N SER A 619 -20.18 5.67 -37.10
CA SER A 619 -19.85 4.87 -38.29
C SER A 619 -20.79 5.10 -39.49
N ARG A 620 -21.79 5.98 -39.36
CA ARG A 620 -22.82 6.29 -40.37
C ARG A 620 -23.67 5.09 -40.81
N SER A 621 -23.88 4.13 -39.91
CA SER A 621 -24.73 2.95 -40.16
C SER A 621 -26.19 3.24 -39.80
N LEU A 622 -26.93 3.89 -40.71
CA LEU A 622 -28.29 4.38 -40.43
C LEU A 622 -29.29 3.27 -40.06
N GLU A 623 -29.32 2.17 -40.82
CA GLU A 623 -30.26 1.06 -40.58
C GLU A 623 -30.13 0.47 -39.17
N HIS A 624 -28.88 0.23 -38.74
CA HIS A 624 -28.56 -0.32 -37.42
C HIS A 624 -28.86 0.68 -36.30
N ALA A 625 -28.67 1.97 -36.56
CA ALA A 625 -29.01 3.03 -35.60
C ALA A 625 -30.53 3.17 -35.39
N GLN A 626 -31.32 3.05 -36.46
CA GLN A 626 -32.79 3.05 -36.37
C GLN A 626 -33.33 1.78 -35.69
N ASP A 627 -32.72 0.62 -35.93
CA ASP A 627 -33.05 -0.59 -35.16
C ASP A 627 -32.78 -0.40 -33.67
N MET A 628 -31.65 0.22 -33.32
CA MET A 628 -31.31 0.51 -31.92
C MET A 628 -32.27 1.52 -31.29
N GLU A 629 -32.73 2.56 -32.01
CA GLU A 629 -33.80 3.45 -31.52
C GLU A 629 -35.09 2.68 -31.24
N ARG A 630 -35.52 1.81 -32.16
CA ARG A 630 -36.72 0.97 -31.99
C ARG A 630 -36.59 0.09 -30.74
N ARG A 631 -35.45 -0.58 -30.54
CA ARG A 631 -35.17 -1.39 -29.35
C ARG A 631 -35.22 -0.57 -28.06
N ILE A 632 -34.65 0.64 -28.04
CA ILE A 632 -34.69 1.55 -26.87
C ILE A 632 -36.14 1.90 -26.52
N ARG A 633 -36.96 2.29 -27.52
CA ARG A 633 -38.36 2.70 -27.29
C ARG A 633 -39.23 1.52 -26.86
N GLN A 634 -39.06 0.36 -27.47
CA GLN A 634 -39.87 -0.83 -27.18
C GLN A 634 -39.54 -1.46 -25.83
N ARG A 635 -38.26 -1.60 -25.48
CA ARG A 635 -37.84 -2.31 -24.26
C ARG A 635 -37.92 -1.46 -22.99
N PHE A 636 -37.68 -0.16 -23.10
CA PHE A 636 -37.64 0.74 -21.93
C PHE A 636 -38.82 1.71 -21.85
N GLU A 637 -39.80 1.61 -22.76
CA GLU A 637 -40.90 2.57 -22.90
C GLU A 637 -40.37 4.02 -22.84
N TYR A 638 -39.27 4.26 -23.56
CA TYR A 638 -38.50 5.49 -23.42
C TYR A 638 -39.30 6.69 -23.91
N VAL A 639 -39.40 7.69 -23.04
CA VAL A 639 -40.02 9.00 -23.35
C VAL A 639 -38.90 10.04 -23.35
N ASP A 640 -38.88 10.85 -24.42
CA ASP A 640 -37.90 11.91 -24.62
C ASP A 640 -37.87 12.86 -23.41
N GLY A 641 -36.67 13.22 -22.95
CA GLY A 641 -36.45 14.09 -21.78
C GLY A 641 -36.16 13.38 -20.45
N LYS A 642 -36.26 12.04 -20.40
CA LYS A 642 -35.89 11.25 -19.19
C LYS A 642 -34.37 11.12 -19.02
N PHE A 643 -33.62 10.92 -20.11
CA PHE A 643 -32.17 10.71 -20.06
C PHE A 643 -31.44 11.60 -21.07
N ARG A 644 -30.80 12.67 -20.56
CA ARG A 644 -30.08 13.65 -21.38
C ARG A 644 -29.10 13.03 -22.38
N ALA A 645 -28.37 11.99 -21.97
CA ALA A 645 -27.40 11.34 -22.85
C ALA A 645 -28.05 10.59 -24.03
N THR A 646 -29.23 10.01 -23.80
CA THR A 646 -30.02 9.30 -24.83
C THR A 646 -30.69 10.32 -25.74
N ASP A 647 -31.26 11.40 -25.20
CA ASP A 647 -31.83 12.50 -25.98
C ASP A 647 -30.80 13.13 -26.92
N ASP A 648 -29.58 13.37 -26.42
CA ASP A 648 -28.49 13.89 -27.23
C ASP A 648 -28.12 12.92 -28.37
N ALA A 649 -28.16 11.60 -28.13
CA ALA A 649 -27.88 10.59 -29.15
C ALA A 649 -29.00 10.52 -30.21
N LEU A 650 -30.26 10.55 -29.80
CA LEU A 650 -31.41 10.55 -30.71
C LEU A 650 -31.44 11.83 -31.56
N ARG A 651 -31.08 12.98 -30.99
CA ARG A 651 -30.94 14.23 -31.76
C ARG A 651 -29.83 14.11 -32.82
N LEU A 652 -28.71 13.45 -32.50
CA LEU A 652 -27.66 13.19 -33.47
C LEU A 652 -28.11 12.22 -34.58
N LEU A 653 -28.94 11.23 -34.26
CA LEU A 653 -29.52 10.32 -35.26
C LEU A 653 -30.41 11.09 -36.26
N ARG A 654 -31.32 11.95 -35.76
CA ARG A 654 -32.19 12.78 -36.62
C ARG A 654 -31.38 13.70 -37.55
N ASN A 655 -30.29 14.28 -37.04
CA ASN A 655 -29.40 15.09 -37.87
C ASN A 655 -28.70 14.26 -38.97
N LEU A 656 -28.38 12.99 -38.69
CA LEU A 656 -27.76 12.09 -39.65
C LEU A 656 -28.74 11.63 -40.72
N GLU A 657 -30.00 11.37 -40.36
CA GLU A 657 -31.08 11.06 -41.31
C GLU A 657 -31.23 12.19 -42.34
N ILE A 658 -31.33 13.44 -41.87
CA ILE A 658 -31.42 14.63 -42.73
C ILE A 658 -30.18 14.77 -43.64
N GLN A 659 -29.00 14.36 -43.18
CA GLN A 659 -27.76 14.41 -43.96
C GLN A 659 -27.62 13.30 -45.00
N MET A 660 -28.36 12.19 -44.86
CA MET A 660 -28.33 11.08 -45.81
C MET A 660 -29.49 11.13 -46.82
N GLU A 661 -30.56 11.86 -46.48
CA GLU A 661 -31.69 12.15 -47.38
C GLU A 661 -31.40 13.30 -48.36
N ASN A 662 -30.46 14.19 -48.00
CA ASN A 662 -29.89 15.23 -48.89
C ASN A 662 -28.60 14.74 -49.55
#